data_AF-A0A9E3IA29-F1
#
_entry.id   AF-A0A9E3IA29-F1
#
_cell.length_a   1.000
_cell.length_b   1.000
_cell.length_c   1.000
_cell.angle_alpha   90.00
_cell.angle_beta   90.00
_cell.angle_gamma   90.00
#
_symmetry.space_group_name_H-M   'P 1'
#
loop_
_entity.id
_entity.type
_entity.pdbx_description
1 polymer ?
#
loop_
_entity_poly.entity_id
_entity_poly.type
_entity_poly.pdbx_seq_one_letter_code
_entity_poly.pdbx_strand_id
1 'polypeptide(L)'
;MKPLRSNPDRHQNAGRIVKMTVKQKNILLIATGIVFVSLLVCQGGYGVSARGKTPPEGISSQSFTGPVTKKTIRYNIYLPDGYNGSDNRYPVIYHLHGLGGSERSGNQVVVRGLEKAMAAGVVGPMIVVFGNGYKDAMWADNKDGAKPAETNVIRELIPHIDSTYRTIATRQNRVIQGMSMGGYGAVAYATKFPDVFSVCVNYDGAVHNWETLTSRRSRISKSIFDNNEEYFNKYSPWYNAKAKADSIGNKVAFRMVVGALREFNENFRRHLHNLNIGVDYVQTSCGHNLGCLIENAGLESFAFIAKHTGNTSRASRGVEIASTKDLVYAKVGERELKLDVFWNKNAENAMPLIVCVHGGAWTAGSKDWCPALRMVKNGYVVSSINYRLSQHAPFPAQIHDCKAAIRWLSANARKYHIDPKRVGVWGGSAGGHLVALLGTTAGNKELEGTVGGNLEQSSRVQAVCDFFGPTDLFAFYKDKENRHYDYTTSVVDRLLGGPISEKKELAESANPVNHVTADDSPFLIMHGDKDDLVPMRHSDILNEALKKAGVQTQLHVVKGAGHGFGGPEINKITDEFFDRHLKSQKPTDQEDRTRARRSRQRRQQQSGRRGEAQLPTGAKAKRNIVYARVGERKLLLDLYLPSKGSDPLPVIVWVHGGGWRGGSKGSGGKARGMLERGYAVVDVGYRLSGEAIFPAQVEDCKAAVRWVRANAAKYGLDSNRIGAWGSSAGGHLVAFLGTAGDVREFDMKANAKYSSRVQAVCDWFGPTDFLQMDKHALEGSRLTHDDPKSPESLLVGGPIQKKPYRSAARKADPITYVTKDDPPFLIMHGDKDMLVPLHQSELLYKALKKAGVEARLHIVKGAGHGLRGGEMSSEELFEMAADFFDKHLKTRKVKVESSEAHGSLTLR
;
A
#
# COMPACT_ATOMS: atom_id res chain seq x y z
N MET A 1 -10.58 38.45 68.48
CA MET A 1 -9.73 37.38 69.08
C MET A 1 -10.42 36.05 68.87
N LYS A 2 -9.70 35.06 68.30
CA LYS A 2 -10.04 33.62 68.36
C LYS A 2 -9.62 33.07 69.75
N PRO A 3 -9.83 31.78 70.12
CA PRO A 3 -10.86 30.77 69.78
C PRO A 3 -11.27 29.94 71.04
N LEU A 4 -11.94 28.78 70.90
CA LEU A 4 -11.68 27.45 71.56
C LEU A 4 -12.88 26.50 71.33
N ARG A 5 -12.66 25.29 70.73
CA ARG A 5 -12.72 23.90 71.30
C ARG A 5 -14.09 23.47 71.86
N SER A 6 -14.58 22.22 71.85
CA SER A 6 -14.41 20.96 71.10
C SER A 6 -15.30 19.90 71.81
N ASN A 7 -15.97 19.00 71.05
CA ASN A 7 -16.39 17.62 71.43
C ASN A 7 -17.61 17.43 72.37
N PRO A 8 -18.19 16.20 72.55
CA PRO A 8 -18.51 15.06 71.64
C PRO A 8 -19.91 14.39 71.92
N ASP A 9 -20.10 13.17 71.39
CA ASP A 9 -21.04 12.07 71.76
C ASP A 9 -22.44 12.00 71.12
N ARG A 10 -23.12 10.84 71.04
CA ARG A 10 -22.87 9.44 70.64
C ARG A 10 -24.23 8.73 70.87
N HIS A 11 -24.58 7.80 69.97
CA HIS A 11 -25.58 6.73 70.14
C HIS A 11 -27.10 6.99 70.01
N GLN A 12 -27.61 6.45 68.90
CA GLN A 12 -28.72 5.48 68.75
C GLN A 12 -30.14 5.86 69.20
N ASN A 13 -31.06 5.85 68.22
CA ASN A 13 -32.24 4.98 68.32
C ASN A 13 -32.75 4.56 66.95
N ALA A 14 -33.08 3.26 66.86
CA ALA A 14 -33.66 2.60 65.69
C ALA A 14 -35.16 2.85 65.61
N GLY A 15 -35.74 2.79 64.40
CA GLY A 15 -37.19 2.68 64.28
C GLY A 15 -37.80 2.91 62.91
N ARG A 16 -38.10 1.79 62.24
CA ARG A 16 -39.20 1.57 61.28
C ARG A 16 -39.07 2.01 59.81
N ILE A 17 -39.10 0.94 59.03
CA ILE A 17 -39.35 0.77 57.60
C ILE A 17 -40.79 1.15 57.26
N VAL A 18 -40.98 1.95 56.21
CA VAL A 18 -42.15 1.88 55.32
C VAL A 18 -41.66 1.92 53.88
N LYS A 19 -41.98 0.87 53.11
CA LYS A 19 -41.80 0.79 51.66
C LYS A 19 -42.91 1.60 50.97
N MET A 20 -42.56 2.50 50.06
CA MET A 20 -43.44 2.98 48.99
C MET A 20 -42.67 3.10 47.66
N THR A 21 -43.45 3.04 46.58
CA THR A 21 -43.17 2.35 45.33
C THR A 21 -42.70 3.27 44.19
N VAL A 22 -42.20 2.63 43.15
CA VAL A 22 -41.64 3.17 41.90
C VAL A 22 -42.67 4.02 41.13
N LYS A 23 -42.63 5.35 41.30
CA LYS A 23 -42.98 6.39 40.29
C LYS A 23 -42.90 7.79 40.91
N GLN A 24 -41.69 8.30 41.13
CA GLN A 24 -41.43 9.73 41.36
C GLN A 24 -39.92 10.01 41.31
N LYS A 25 -39.34 9.92 40.12
CA LYS A 25 -38.07 10.57 39.79
C LYS A 25 -38.16 10.99 38.33
N ASN A 26 -38.57 12.23 38.10
CA ASN A 26 -38.03 13.12 37.07
C ASN A 26 -38.71 14.49 37.19
N ILE A 27 -37.88 15.55 37.07
CA ILE A 27 -38.20 17.00 37.01
C ILE A 27 -38.35 17.59 38.44
N LEU A 28 -37.50 18.48 38.96
CA LEU A 28 -36.70 19.60 38.43
C LEU A 28 -35.54 19.84 39.44
N LEU A 29 -34.26 19.67 39.07
CA LEU A 29 -33.31 20.70 38.59
C LEU A 29 -32.78 21.68 39.66
N ILE A 30 -31.45 21.82 39.64
CA ILE A 30 -30.65 23.03 39.96
C ILE A 30 -30.16 23.19 41.40
N ALA A 31 -28.83 23.04 41.52
CA ALA A 31 -27.90 23.85 42.33
C ALA A 31 -26.97 23.01 43.21
N THR A 32 -25.98 22.37 42.59
CA THR A 32 -24.58 22.22 43.09
C THR A 32 -23.77 21.41 42.07
N GLY A 33 -23.62 21.97 40.88
CA GLY A 33 -22.66 21.52 39.89
C GLY A 33 -21.52 22.53 39.83
N ILE A 34 -20.43 22.26 40.54
CA ILE A 34 -19.05 22.73 40.32
C ILE A 34 -18.19 21.95 41.34
N VAL A 35 -17.13 21.29 40.86
CA VAL A 35 -16.24 20.35 41.58
C VAL A 35 -16.78 18.92 41.77
N PHE A 36 -16.78 18.13 40.68
CA PHE A 36 -16.42 16.69 40.64
C PHE A 36 -16.76 16.08 39.26
N VAL A 37 -16.15 16.60 38.18
CA VAL A 37 -16.07 15.89 36.89
C VAL A 37 -14.67 16.10 36.31
N SER A 38 -13.69 15.35 36.81
CA SER A 38 -12.38 15.18 36.17
C SER A 38 -11.85 13.75 36.33
N LEU A 39 -12.75 12.79 36.53
CA LEU A 39 -12.40 11.40 36.80
C LEU A 39 -13.41 10.42 36.17
N LEU A 40 -13.83 10.67 34.92
CA LEU A 40 -14.56 9.67 34.11
C LEU A 40 -14.58 10.02 32.60
N VAL A 41 -13.44 10.42 32.04
CA VAL A 41 -13.13 10.32 30.59
C VAL A 41 -11.66 9.93 30.45
N CYS A 42 -11.29 8.78 31.01
CA CYS A 42 -9.99 8.12 30.83
C CYS A 42 -10.12 6.62 31.16
N GLN A 43 -11.12 5.96 30.56
CA GLN A 43 -11.21 4.50 30.52
C GLN A 43 -11.66 4.07 29.13
N GLY A 44 -10.73 4.17 28.18
CA GLY A 44 -10.83 3.61 26.83
C GLY A 44 -9.46 3.11 26.40
N GLY A 45 -8.82 2.32 27.26
CA GLY A 45 -7.43 1.90 27.09
C GLY A 45 -7.03 0.76 28.01
N TYR A 46 -7.94 -0.18 28.28
CA TYR A 46 -7.59 -1.48 28.83
C TYR A 46 -8.24 -2.57 27.97
N GLY A 47 -7.45 -3.60 27.69
CA GLY A 47 -7.64 -4.51 26.57
C GLY A 47 -8.98 -5.24 26.56
N VAL A 48 -9.64 -5.17 25.41
CA VAL A 48 -10.48 -6.26 24.94
C VAL A 48 -9.55 -7.33 24.39
N SER A 49 -9.67 -8.54 24.94
CA SER A 49 -9.10 -9.77 24.41
C SER A 49 -9.43 -9.93 22.92
N ALA A 50 -8.48 -9.61 22.05
CA ALA A 50 -8.57 -9.95 20.63
C ALA A 50 -8.18 -11.42 20.43
N ARG A 51 -9.11 -12.34 20.71
CA ARG A 51 -9.10 -13.61 19.97
C ARG A 51 -9.57 -13.26 18.55
N GLY A 52 -8.70 -13.46 17.56
CA GLY A 52 -9.10 -13.47 16.14
C GLY A 52 -8.79 -12.25 15.26
N LYS A 53 -7.85 -11.36 15.60
CA LYS A 53 -7.42 -10.29 14.65
C LYS A 53 -6.10 -10.65 13.97
N THR A 54 -6.07 -10.65 12.65
CA THR A 54 -4.88 -10.76 11.79
C THR A 54 -3.92 -9.61 12.11
N PRO A 55 -2.59 -9.82 12.09
CA PRO A 55 -1.64 -8.71 12.17
C PRO A 55 -1.87 -7.72 11.01
N PRO A 56 -1.54 -6.43 11.21
CA PRO A 56 -1.74 -5.42 10.19
C PRO A 56 -0.80 -5.60 8.98
N GLU A 57 -1.17 -5.04 7.84
CA GLU A 57 -0.52 -5.22 6.54
C GLU A 57 1.02 -5.07 6.62
N GLY A 58 1.74 -5.97 5.96
CA GLY A 58 3.22 -6.05 6.00
C GLY A 58 3.82 -6.81 7.19
N ILE A 59 3.02 -7.19 8.19
CA ILE A 59 3.49 -7.94 9.37
C ILE A 59 2.77 -9.29 9.43
N SER A 60 3.52 -10.39 9.62
CA SER A 60 2.94 -11.73 9.76
C SER A 60 3.09 -12.27 11.18
N SER A 61 2.12 -13.09 11.61
CA SER A 61 2.15 -13.78 12.90
C SER A 61 2.68 -15.18 12.71
N GLN A 62 3.62 -15.56 13.56
CA GLN A 62 4.32 -16.83 13.48
C GLN A 62 4.43 -17.45 14.87
N SER A 63 4.58 -18.76 14.90
CA SER A 63 4.86 -19.47 16.13
C SER A 63 5.65 -20.74 15.88
N PHE A 64 6.46 -21.12 16.85
CA PHE A 64 7.16 -22.41 16.85
C PHE A 64 7.21 -22.97 18.27
N THR A 65 7.48 -24.26 18.39
CA THR A 65 7.70 -24.90 19.69
C THR A 65 9.18 -24.80 20.03
N GLY A 66 9.49 -24.13 21.14
CA GLY A 66 10.86 -23.93 21.62
C GLY A 66 11.54 -25.26 21.93
N PRO A 67 12.75 -25.52 21.42
CA PRO A 67 13.44 -26.79 21.64
C PRO A 67 13.94 -26.97 23.08
N VAL A 68 14.14 -25.87 23.83
CA VAL A 68 14.65 -25.84 25.22
C VAL A 68 13.49 -25.88 26.20
N THR A 69 12.53 -24.97 26.09
CA THR A 69 11.43 -24.83 27.06
C THR A 69 10.24 -25.74 26.74
N LYS A 70 10.18 -26.28 25.53
CA LYS A 70 9.03 -27.02 24.96
C LYS A 70 7.73 -26.19 24.91
N LYS A 71 7.81 -24.87 25.10
CA LYS A 71 6.66 -23.96 25.04
C LYS A 71 6.46 -23.41 23.63
N THR A 72 5.22 -23.10 23.28
CA THR A 72 4.93 -22.36 22.04
C THR A 72 5.39 -20.91 22.19
N ILE A 73 6.35 -20.51 21.36
CA ILE A 73 6.84 -19.13 21.26
C ILE A 73 6.10 -18.46 20.10
N ARG A 74 5.39 -17.38 20.41
CA ARG A 74 4.72 -16.53 19.42
C ARG A 74 5.55 -15.28 19.15
N TYR A 75 5.64 -14.91 17.88
CA TYR A 75 6.25 -13.65 17.46
C TYR A 75 5.51 -13.10 16.25
N ASN A 76 5.58 -11.78 16.08
CA ASN A 76 5.25 -11.15 14.80
C ASN A 76 6.54 -10.73 14.09
N ILE A 77 6.51 -10.72 12.76
CA ILE A 77 7.67 -10.36 11.96
C ILE A 77 7.27 -9.44 10.80
N TYR A 78 8.05 -8.37 10.63
CA TYR A 78 8.06 -7.52 9.45
C TYR A 78 9.24 -7.91 8.56
N LEU A 79 8.96 -8.11 7.28
CA LEU A 79 9.96 -8.36 6.25
C LEU A 79 9.98 -7.13 5.33
N PRO A 80 11.16 -6.52 5.09
CA PRO A 80 11.23 -5.29 4.31
C PRO A 80 10.86 -5.51 2.84
N ASP A 81 10.45 -4.44 2.17
CA ASP A 81 10.17 -4.46 0.73
C ASP A 81 11.32 -5.08 -0.07
N GLY A 82 10.98 -5.99 -0.99
CA GLY A 82 11.96 -6.73 -1.79
C GLY A 82 12.53 -7.98 -1.13
N TYR A 83 12.11 -8.33 0.11
CA TYR A 83 12.53 -9.57 0.76
C TYR A 83 12.20 -10.80 -0.10
N ASN A 84 10.97 -10.95 -0.59
CA ASN A 84 10.54 -12.12 -1.38
C ASN A 84 11.09 -12.20 -2.82
N GLY A 85 11.91 -11.22 -3.25
CA GLY A 85 12.48 -11.14 -4.60
C GLY A 85 14.00 -10.94 -4.62
N SER A 86 14.68 -11.16 -3.48
CA SER A 86 16.14 -11.08 -3.41
C SER A 86 16.73 -12.08 -2.42
N ASP A 87 17.98 -12.47 -2.67
CA ASP A 87 18.78 -13.31 -1.77
C ASP A 87 19.54 -12.47 -0.72
N ASN A 88 19.19 -11.19 -0.58
CA ASN A 88 19.83 -10.32 0.40
C ASN A 88 19.57 -10.81 1.82
N ARG A 89 20.59 -10.66 2.66
CA ARG A 89 20.48 -10.86 4.10
C ARG A 89 20.32 -9.51 4.79
N TYR A 90 19.54 -9.49 5.86
CA TYR A 90 19.11 -8.24 6.52
C TYR A 90 19.55 -8.19 7.99
N PRO A 91 19.95 -7.01 8.51
CA PRO A 91 20.01 -6.78 9.94
C PRO A 91 18.63 -6.92 10.59
N VAL A 92 18.61 -7.22 11.89
CA VAL A 92 17.38 -7.56 12.62
C VAL A 92 17.21 -6.67 13.84
N ILE A 93 16.02 -6.08 13.97
CA ILE A 93 15.56 -5.38 15.18
C ILE A 93 14.64 -6.31 15.96
N TYR A 94 15.02 -6.65 17.18
CA TYR A 94 14.15 -7.31 18.14
C TYR A 94 13.46 -6.25 19.01
N HIS A 95 12.14 -6.12 18.88
CA HIS A 95 11.34 -5.18 19.66
C HIS A 95 10.61 -5.88 20.82
N LEU A 96 10.81 -5.36 22.02
CA LEU A 96 10.26 -5.86 23.27
C LEU A 96 9.10 -4.98 23.74
N HIS A 97 7.94 -5.60 23.98
CA HIS A 97 6.73 -4.92 24.43
C HIS A 97 6.75 -4.50 25.91
N GLY A 98 5.92 -3.51 26.24
CA GLY A 98 5.69 -3.01 27.60
C GLY A 98 4.79 -3.92 28.46
N LEU A 99 4.58 -3.51 29.71
CA LEU A 99 3.75 -4.24 30.68
C LEU A 99 2.32 -4.43 30.17
N GLY A 100 1.77 -5.63 30.32
CA GLY A 100 0.44 -6.01 29.82
C GLY A 100 0.40 -6.34 28.32
N GLY A 101 1.49 -6.11 27.58
CA GLY A 101 1.59 -6.31 26.14
C GLY A 101 1.78 -7.76 25.69
N SER A 102 2.02 -7.92 24.38
CA SER A 102 2.33 -9.19 23.70
C SER A 102 3.16 -8.91 22.44
N GLU A 103 3.42 -9.93 21.62
CA GLU A 103 4.06 -9.79 20.29
C GLU A 103 3.30 -8.86 19.32
N ARG A 104 2.08 -8.44 19.67
CA ARG A 104 1.24 -7.53 18.87
C ARG A 104 1.43 -6.06 19.23
N SER A 105 2.07 -5.78 20.36
CA SER A 105 2.22 -4.42 20.88
C SER A 105 3.35 -3.68 20.15
N GLY A 106 3.05 -2.48 19.67
CA GLY A 106 4.06 -1.62 19.02
C GLY A 106 4.30 -1.91 17.53
N ASN A 107 3.76 -2.99 16.98
CA ASN A 107 3.91 -3.43 15.58
C ASN A 107 3.90 -2.28 14.56
N GLN A 108 2.75 -1.63 14.38
CA GLN A 108 2.58 -0.58 13.37
C GLN A 108 3.38 0.68 13.67
N VAL A 109 3.56 1.02 14.95
CA VAL A 109 4.30 2.22 15.34
C VAL A 109 5.78 2.09 14.95
N VAL A 110 6.38 0.95 15.30
CA VAL A 110 7.79 0.66 15.00
C VAL A 110 8.00 0.50 13.51
N VAL A 111 7.14 -0.27 12.82
CA VAL A 111 7.27 -0.49 11.38
C VAL A 111 7.10 0.81 10.60
N ARG A 112 6.09 1.64 10.89
CA ARG A 112 5.92 2.94 10.23
C ARG A 112 7.11 3.87 10.47
N GLY A 113 7.66 3.87 11.69
CA GLY A 113 8.87 4.62 12.01
C GLY A 113 10.06 4.16 11.16
N LEU A 114 10.27 2.85 11.06
CA LEU A 114 11.33 2.25 10.26
C LEU A 114 11.11 2.54 8.77
N GLU A 115 9.91 2.37 8.25
CA GLU A 115 9.56 2.67 6.86
C GLU A 115 9.77 4.14 6.53
N LYS A 116 9.41 5.06 7.44
CA LYS A 116 9.72 6.49 7.30
C LYS A 116 11.22 6.73 7.21
N ALA A 117 12.02 6.06 8.05
CA ALA A 117 13.48 6.16 8.03
C ALA A 117 14.11 5.54 6.76
N MET A 118 13.61 4.40 6.30
CA MET A 118 14.03 3.76 5.04
C MET A 118 13.65 4.62 3.83
N ALA A 119 12.45 5.18 3.84
CA ALA A 119 11.96 6.07 2.80
C ALA A 119 12.81 7.35 2.73
N ALA A 120 13.21 7.89 3.89
CA ALA A 120 14.18 8.98 4.01
C ALA A 120 15.64 8.57 3.70
N GLY A 121 15.94 7.29 3.50
CA GLY A 121 17.29 6.80 3.19
C GLY A 121 18.26 6.79 4.39
N VAL A 122 17.74 7.04 5.59
CA VAL A 122 18.51 7.09 6.85
C VAL A 122 19.03 5.72 7.25
N VAL A 123 18.24 4.67 7.01
CA VAL A 123 18.59 3.28 7.28
C VAL A 123 18.25 2.42 6.08
N GLY A 124 19.06 1.39 5.82
CA GLY A 124 18.76 0.38 4.82
C GLY A 124 17.62 -0.55 5.26
N PRO A 125 17.15 -1.45 4.37
CA PRO A 125 16.19 -2.49 4.71
C PRO A 125 16.57 -3.29 5.96
N MET A 126 15.61 -3.55 6.86
CA MET A 126 15.80 -4.35 8.08
C MET A 126 14.59 -5.24 8.35
N ILE A 127 14.82 -6.39 8.98
CA ILE A 127 13.77 -7.24 9.56
C ILE A 127 13.42 -6.70 10.95
N VAL A 128 12.14 -6.72 11.32
CA VAL A 128 11.71 -6.43 12.69
C VAL A 128 10.97 -7.63 13.27
N VAL A 129 11.42 -8.12 14.42
CA VAL A 129 10.82 -9.23 15.16
C VAL A 129 10.24 -8.69 16.46
N PHE A 130 8.96 -8.97 16.69
CA PHE A 130 8.24 -8.64 17.91
C PHE A 130 8.09 -9.90 18.75
N GLY A 131 8.87 -10.02 19.82
CA GLY A 131 8.83 -11.19 20.71
C GLY A 131 7.68 -11.09 21.72
N ASN A 132 7.20 -12.23 22.21
CA ASN A 132 6.29 -12.28 23.37
C ASN A 132 7.08 -12.58 24.65
N GLY A 133 7.11 -11.60 25.57
CA GLY A 133 7.85 -11.68 26.84
C GLY A 133 6.96 -11.92 28.05
N TYR A 134 5.73 -12.42 27.87
CA TYR A 134 4.68 -12.47 28.88
C TYR A 134 4.26 -11.08 29.40
N LYS A 135 3.06 -10.98 29.97
CA LYS A 135 2.47 -9.68 30.35
C LYS A 135 3.25 -8.93 31.43
N ASP A 136 3.98 -9.63 32.30
CA ASP A 136 4.53 -9.08 33.55
C ASP A 136 5.92 -9.62 33.90
N ALA A 137 6.56 -10.41 33.04
CA ALA A 137 7.78 -11.14 33.39
C ALA A 137 9.03 -10.25 33.51
N MET A 138 8.93 -8.94 33.23
CA MET A 138 10.08 -8.02 33.17
C MET A 138 11.21 -8.55 32.28
N TRP A 139 10.86 -9.36 31.26
CA TRP A 139 11.81 -10.03 30.37
C TRP A 139 12.84 -10.93 31.09
N ALA A 140 12.52 -11.39 32.30
CA ALA A 140 13.31 -12.34 33.08
C ALA A 140 12.66 -13.74 33.07
N ASP A 141 13.48 -14.77 33.33
CA ASP A 141 12.93 -16.10 33.62
C ASP A 141 12.46 -16.11 35.07
N ASN A 142 11.15 -16.28 35.27
CA ASN A 142 10.63 -16.37 36.63
C ASN A 142 11.12 -17.63 37.34
N LYS A 143 11.24 -17.56 38.67
CA LYS A 143 11.92 -18.58 39.48
C LYS A 143 11.31 -19.98 39.38
N ASP A 144 10.00 -20.08 39.17
CA ASP A 144 9.29 -21.36 39.03
C ASP A 144 9.33 -21.96 37.61
N GLY A 145 9.91 -21.25 36.62
CA GLY A 145 10.01 -21.69 35.22
C GLY A 145 8.71 -21.57 34.39
N ALA A 146 7.64 -21.01 34.94
CA ALA A 146 6.37 -20.83 34.23
C ALA A 146 6.43 -19.75 33.13
N LYS A 147 7.30 -18.76 33.27
CA LYS A 147 7.52 -17.63 32.36
C LYS A 147 9.02 -17.47 32.05
N PRO A 148 9.60 -18.34 31.20
CA PRO A 148 11.01 -18.28 30.81
C PRO A 148 11.26 -17.21 29.71
N ALA A 149 11.03 -15.92 30.01
CA ALA A 149 11.07 -14.86 29.01
C ALA A 149 12.47 -14.61 28.39
N GLU A 150 13.54 -14.65 29.20
CA GLU A 150 14.92 -14.52 28.72
C GLU A 150 15.32 -15.72 27.87
N THR A 151 15.05 -16.94 28.37
CA THR A 151 15.34 -18.16 27.63
C THR A 151 14.61 -18.19 26.29
N ASN A 152 13.31 -17.84 26.26
CA ASN A 152 12.52 -17.81 25.03
C ASN A 152 13.12 -16.86 23.98
N VAL A 153 13.67 -15.71 24.38
CA VAL A 153 14.25 -14.76 23.41
C VAL A 153 15.67 -15.18 23.01
N ILE A 154 16.54 -15.38 24.00
CA ILE A 154 17.98 -15.51 23.78
C ILE A 154 18.35 -16.88 23.22
N ARG A 155 17.75 -17.95 23.76
CA ARG A 155 18.13 -19.34 23.42
C ARG A 155 17.24 -19.97 22.37
N GLU A 156 16.04 -19.43 22.13
CA GLU A 156 15.06 -20.05 21.25
C GLU A 156 14.68 -19.15 20.07
N LEU A 157 14.17 -17.94 20.32
CA LEU A 157 13.68 -17.05 19.26
C LEU A 157 14.80 -16.57 18.34
N ILE A 158 15.93 -16.08 18.86
CA ILE A 158 17.03 -15.59 18.02
C ILE A 158 17.57 -16.69 17.09
N PRO A 159 17.93 -17.90 17.58
CA PRO A 159 18.36 -18.99 16.71
C PRO A 159 17.30 -19.42 15.69
N HIS A 160 16.02 -19.43 16.08
CA HIS A 160 14.91 -19.71 15.17
C HIS A 160 14.82 -18.67 14.04
N ILE A 161 14.93 -17.39 14.37
CA ILE A 161 14.89 -16.31 13.38
C ILE A 161 16.08 -16.41 12.41
N ASP A 162 17.28 -16.66 12.90
CA ASP A 162 18.49 -16.75 12.07
C ASP A 162 18.51 -17.98 11.15
N SER A 163 17.84 -19.07 11.54
CA SER A 163 17.69 -20.28 10.71
C SER A 163 16.50 -20.21 9.75
N THR A 164 15.45 -19.47 10.09
CA THR A 164 14.21 -19.41 9.31
C THR A 164 14.22 -18.26 8.28
N TYR A 165 14.88 -17.14 8.59
CA TYR A 165 14.87 -15.93 7.76
C TYR A 165 16.27 -15.57 7.27
N ARG A 166 16.35 -14.79 6.18
CA ARG A 166 17.60 -14.28 5.61
C ARG A 166 18.17 -13.15 6.47
N THR A 167 18.63 -13.48 7.67
CA THR A 167 19.30 -12.52 8.56
C THR A 167 20.79 -12.43 8.26
N ILE A 168 21.40 -11.30 8.60
CA ILE A 168 22.85 -11.20 8.83
C ILE A 168 23.08 -11.61 10.28
N ALA A 169 23.24 -12.92 10.53
CA ALA A 169 23.28 -13.55 11.85
C ALA A 169 24.59 -13.27 12.63
N THR A 170 24.92 -11.99 12.82
CA THR A 170 26.13 -11.52 13.52
C THR A 170 25.75 -10.50 14.58
N ARG A 171 26.55 -10.42 15.65
CA ARG A 171 26.38 -9.41 16.72
C ARG A 171 26.20 -8.00 16.16
N GLN A 172 27.06 -7.62 15.21
CA GLN A 172 27.07 -6.28 14.60
C GLN A 172 25.72 -5.88 13.98
N ASN A 173 24.90 -6.85 13.56
CA ASN A 173 23.65 -6.64 12.85
C ASN A 173 22.40 -7.02 13.67
N ARG A 174 22.54 -7.27 14.98
CA ARG A 174 21.43 -7.52 15.90
C ARG A 174 21.20 -6.33 16.81
N VAL A 175 20.00 -5.77 16.72
CA VAL A 175 19.53 -4.63 17.51
C VAL A 175 18.48 -5.12 18.49
N ILE A 176 18.56 -4.67 19.74
CA ILE A 176 17.50 -4.87 20.73
C ILE A 176 16.89 -3.51 21.08
N GLN A 177 15.56 -3.44 21.13
CA GLN A 177 14.86 -2.24 21.54
C GLN A 177 13.56 -2.56 22.26
N GLY A 178 12.99 -1.60 22.97
CA GLY A 178 11.68 -1.80 23.59
C GLY A 178 11.14 -0.58 24.32
N MET A 179 9.86 -0.67 24.70
CA MET A 179 9.14 0.39 25.42
C MET A 179 8.83 -0.02 26.86
N SER A 180 8.98 0.87 27.85
CA SER A 180 8.52 0.62 29.23
C SER A 180 9.16 -0.63 29.84
N MET A 181 8.39 -1.66 30.21
CA MET A 181 8.92 -2.99 30.58
C MET A 181 9.84 -3.58 29.49
N GLY A 182 9.52 -3.39 28.22
CA GLY A 182 10.38 -3.80 27.11
C GLY A 182 11.64 -2.95 26.99
N GLY A 183 11.57 -1.67 27.40
CA GLY A 183 12.75 -0.83 27.54
C GLY A 183 13.69 -1.40 28.61
N TYR A 184 13.16 -1.78 29.78
CA TYR A 184 13.90 -2.54 30.81
C TYR A 184 14.53 -3.82 30.24
N GLY A 185 13.74 -4.62 29.50
CA GLY A 185 14.23 -5.86 28.89
C GLY A 185 15.36 -5.61 27.88
N ALA A 186 15.27 -4.54 27.08
CA ALA A 186 16.28 -4.23 26.08
C ALA A 186 17.62 -3.90 26.74
N VAL A 187 17.63 -3.05 27.77
CA VAL A 187 18.86 -2.77 28.54
C VAL A 187 19.33 -3.99 29.34
N ALA A 188 18.42 -4.82 29.88
CA ALA A 188 18.79 -6.05 30.59
C ALA A 188 19.54 -7.03 29.66
N TYR A 189 19.03 -7.27 28.46
CA TYR A 189 19.67 -8.16 27.50
C TYR A 189 20.94 -7.56 26.91
N ALA A 190 20.96 -6.28 26.60
CA ALA A 190 22.14 -5.60 26.08
C ALA A 190 23.32 -5.61 27.07
N THR A 191 23.04 -5.42 28.37
CA THR A 191 24.07 -5.44 29.41
C THR A 191 24.51 -6.86 29.77
N LYS A 192 23.60 -7.84 29.72
CA LYS A 192 23.91 -9.25 30.03
C LYS A 192 24.56 -10.00 28.88
N PHE A 193 24.17 -9.70 27.63
CA PHE A 193 24.61 -10.41 26.43
C PHE A 193 25.25 -9.46 25.39
N PRO A 194 26.35 -8.76 25.75
CA PRO A 194 27.01 -7.82 24.84
C PRO A 194 27.62 -8.49 23.61
N ASP A 195 27.78 -9.83 23.62
CA ASP A 195 28.24 -10.61 22.46
C ASP A 195 27.11 -10.96 21.48
N VAL A 196 25.85 -10.72 21.85
CA VAL A 196 24.68 -11.02 21.01
C VAL A 196 24.20 -9.77 20.27
N PHE A 197 24.22 -8.60 20.92
CA PHE A 197 23.68 -7.35 20.38
C PHE A 197 24.77 -6.29 20.17
N SER A 198 24.63 -5.45 19.15
CA SER A 198 25.51 -4.29 18.92
C SER A 198 24.87 -2.96 19.26
N VAL A 199 23.54 -2.90 19.29
CA VAL A 199 22.78 -1.67 19.50
C VAL A 199 21.63 -1.93 20.47
N CYS A 200 21.46 -1.04 21.44
CA CYS A 200 20.34 -1.02 22.36
C CYS A 200 19.59 0.32 22.25
N VAL A 201 18.31 0.29 21.90
CA VAL A 201 17.44 1.49 21.92
C VAL A 201 16.34 1.33 22.98
N ASN A 202 16.44 2.13 24.03
CA ASN A 202 15.48 2.14 25.13
C ASN A 202 14.47 3.29 24.92
N TYR A 203 13.20 2.96 24.68
CA TYR A 203 12.10 3.93 24.65
C TYR A 203 11.42 3.99 26.02
N ASP A 204 11.68 5.06 26.77
CA ASP A 204 11.05 5.40 28.06
C ASP A 204 10.92 4.18 29.00
N GLY A 205 12.03 3.47 29.20
CA GLY A 205 12.07 2.20 29.92
C GLY A 205 11.74 2.33 31.39
N ALA A 206 11.06 1.32 31.93
CA ALA A 206 10.80 1.18 33.37
C ALA A 206 12.01 0.54 34.06
N VAL A 207 13.16 1.22 34.02
CA VAL A 207 14.49 0.67 34.39
C VAL A 207 14.67 0.57 35.91
N HIS A 208 13.82 -0.22 36.58
CA HIS A 208 13.83 -0.40 38.03
C HIS A 208 15.13 -1.04 38.56
N ASN A 209 15.64 -0.53 39.68
CA ASN A 209 16.56 -1.25 40.57
C ASN A 209 15.76 -2.05 41.62
N TRP A 210 16.43 -2.78 42.52
CA TRP A 210 15.76 -3.61 43.52
C TRP A 210 14.79 -2.83 44.42
N GLU A 211 15.25 -1.71 44.98
CA GLU A 211 14.46 -0.86 45.88
C GLU A 211 13.20 -0.30 45.20
N THR A 212 13.33 0.20 43.96
CA THR A 212 12.19 0.75 43.22
C THR A 212 11.24 -0.33 42.73
N LEU A 213 11.74 -1.54 42.41
CA LEU A 213 10.90 -2.67 42.04
C LEU A 213 10.07 -3.15 43.23
N THR A 214 10.69 -3.36 44.39
CA THR A 214 10.01 -3.85 45.60
C THR A 214 9.01 -2.83 46.13
N SER A 215 9.37 -1.55 46.17
CA SER A 215 8.47 -0.48 46.67
C SER A 215 7.31 -0.15 45.72
N ARG A 216 7.55 -0.08 44.40
CA ARG A 216 6.52 0.36 43.43
C ARG A 216 5.82 -0.79 42.70
N ARG A 217 6.41 -1.99 42.70
CA ARG A 217 5.93 -3.18 41.96
C ARG A 217 6.10 -4.47 42.78
N SER A 218 5.79 -4.43 44.08
CA SER A 218 5.91 -5.57 45.01
C SER A 218 5.29 -6.88 44.49
N ARG A 219 4.17 -6.81 43.75
CA ARG A 219 3.56 -7.99 43.12
C ARG A 219 4.46 -8.65 42.08
N ILE A 220 5.17 -7.87 41.25
CA ILE A 220 6.11 -8.37 40.24
C ILE A 220 7.37 -8.90 40.93
N SER A 221 7.89 -8.18 41.92
CA SER A 221 9.00 -8.66 42.76
C SER A 221 8.71 -10.05 43.32
N LYS A 222 7.50 -10.26 43.85
CA LYS A 222 7.08 -11.57 44.35
C LYS A 222 6.87 -12.60 43.23
N SER A 223 6.10 -12.26 42.18
CA SER A 223 5.69 -13.25 41.18
C SER A 223 6.80 -13.69 40.22
N ILE A 224 7.78 -12.83 39.96
CA ILE A 224 8.86 -13.10 39.01
C ILE A 224 10.15 -13.48 39.75
N PHE A 225 10.47 -12.73 40.80
CA PHE A 225 11.75 -12.86 41.51
C PHE A 225 11.62 -13.46 42.90
N ASP A 226 10.42 -13.87 43.33
CA ASP A 226 10.18 -14.48 44.65
C ASP A 226 10.62 -13.58 45.82
N ASN A 227 10.54 -12.25 45.64
CA ASN A 227 11.07 -11.25 46.57
C ASN A 227 12.54 -11.49 46.97
N ASN A 228 13.33 -12.09 46.07
CA ASN A 228 14.74 -12.40 46.28
C ASN A 228 15.63 -11.50 45.42
N GLU A 229 16.39 -10.62 46.08
CA GLU A 229 17.29 -9.66 45.43
C GLU A 229 18.41 -10.34 44.63
N GLU A 230 18.98 -11.41 45.17
CA GLU A 230 20.04 -12.16 44.50
C GLU A 230 19.53 -12.78 43.19
N TYR A 231 18.30 -13.30 43.19
CA TYR A 231 17.65 -13.82 42.00
C TYR A 231 17.31 -12.70 41.01
N PHE A 232 16.84 -11.54 41.48
CA PHE A 232 16.66 -10.35 40.65
C PHE A 232 17.98 -9.91 39.98
N ASN A 233 19.09 -9.94 40.70
CA ASN A 233 20.40 -9.54 40.19
C ASN A 233 20.87 -10.37 38.99
N LYS A 234 20.39 -11.61 38.84
CA LYS A 234 20.65 -12.44 37.64
C LYS A 234 20.08 -11.83 36.34
N TYR A 235 19.07 -10.98 36.44
CA TYR A 235 18.38 -10.35 35.29
C TYR A 235 18.44 -8.82 35.31
N SER A 236 18.99 -8.24 36.38
CA SER A 236 19.02 -6.80 36.60
C SER A 236 19.98 -6.09 35.64
N PRO A 237 19.51 -5.10 34.84
CA PRO A 237 20.40 -4.29 34.01
C PRO A 237 21.44 -3.51 34.84
N TRP A 238 21.12 -3.17 36.09
CA TRP A 238 22.03 -2.45 37.00
C TRP A 238 23.22 -3.31 37.42
N TYR A 239 22.94 -4.54 37.83
CA TYR A 239 23.96 -5.50 38.21
C TYR A 239 24.79 -5.93 37.00
N ASN A 240 24.13 -6.27 35.89
CA ASN A 240 24.80 -6.70 34.65
C ASN A 240 25.70 -5.61 34.07
N ALA A 241 25.27 -4.35 34.08
CA ALA A 241 26.12 -3.23 33.66
C ALA A 241 27.40 -3.12 34.49
N LYS A 242 27.30 -3.24 35.82
CA LYS A 242 28.46 -3.20 36.72
C LYS A 242 29.37 -4.41 36.51
N ALA A 243 28.80 -5.60 36.45
CA ALA A 243 29.55 -6.85 36.32
C ALA A 243 30.26 -7.01 34.96
N LYS A 244 29.79 -6.32 33.91
CA LYS A 244 30.31 -6.46 32.55
C LYS A 244 30.74 -5.14 31.91
N ALA A 245 31.03 -4.11 32.70
CA ALA A 245 31.29 -2.75 32.21
C ALA A 245 32.31 -2.70 31.06
N ASP A 246 33.48 -3.33 31.26
CA ASP A 246 34.56 -3.38 30.26
C ASP A 246 34.14 -4.07 28.96
N SER A 247 33.36 -5.16 29.06
CA SER A 247 32.87 -5.86 27.87
C SER A 247 31.77 -5.09 27.16
N ILE A 248 31.03 -4.22 27.85
CA ILE A 248 29.91 -3.47 27.27
C ILE A 248 30.43 -2.27 26.49
N GLY A 249 31.35 -1.48 27.07
CA GLY A 249 31.77 -0.18 26.56
C GLY A 249 32.26 -0.19 25.10
N ASN A 250 32.84 -1.31 24.66
CA ASN A 250 33.36 -1.47 23.29
C ASN A 250 32.43 -2.25 22.35
N LYS A 251 31.36 -2.86 22.86
CA LYS A 251 30.51 -3.78 22.09
C LYS A 251 29.11 -3.25 21.81
N VAL A 252 28.50 -2.51 22.74
CA VAL A 252 27.10 -2.10 22.61
C VAL A 252 26.95 -0.59 22.62
N ALA A 253 26.33 -0.06 21.57
CA ALA A 253 25.93 1.35 21.50
C ALA A 253 24.54 1.53 22.14
N PHE A 254 24.45 2.37 23.18
CA PHE A 254 23.19 2.67 23.86
C PHE A 254 22.60 3.98 23.40
N ARG A 255 21.30 3.95 23.07
CA ARG A 255 20.46 5.14 22.93
C ARG A 255 19.25 5.04 23.85
N MET A 256 18.96 6.12 24.56
CA MET A 256 17.80 6.24 25.45
C MET A 256 16.94 7.42 25.00
N VAL A 257 15.69 7.14 24.62
CA VAL A 257 14.70 8.14 24.23
C VAL A 257 13.62 8.18 25.29
N VAL A 258 13.51 9.28 26.02
CA VAL A 258 12.84 9.34 27.31
C VAL A 258 11.67 10.33 27.30
N GLY A 259 10.57 9.92 27.94
CA GLY A 259 9.35 10.69 28.12
C GLY A 259 9.01 10.81 29.60
N ALA A 260 7.87 10.25 30.02
CA ALA A 260 7.35 10.39 31.38
C ALA A 260 8.12 9.60 32.44
N LEU A 261 8.89 8.56 32.10
CA LEU A 261 9.68 7.77 33.06
C LEU A 261 11.11 8.33 33.23
N ARG A 262 11.25 9.65 33.15
CA ARG A 262 12.53 10.35 33.16
C ARG A 262 13.42 10.01 34.35
N GLU A 263 12.86 9.97 35.56
CA GLU A 263 13.62 9.70 36.79
C GLU A 263 14.36 8.35 36.72
N PHE A 264 13.67 7.27 36.34
CA PHE A 264 14.27 5.94 36.23
C PHE A 264 15.40 5.91 35.19
N ASN A 265 15.16 6.52 34.03
CA ASN A 265 16.10 6.52 32.92
C ASN A 265 17.33 7.40 33.22
N GLU A 266 17.15 8.55 33.87
CA GLU A 266 18.25 9.42 34.28
C GLU A 266 19.13 8.77 35.35
N ASN A 267 18.52 8.07 36.32
CA ASN A 267 19.26 7.34 37.34
C ASN A 267 20.11 6.23 36.70
N PHE A 268 19.55 5.49 35.76
CA PHE A 268 20.28 4.44 35.06
C PHE A 268 21.36 5.01 34.12
N ARG A 269 21.10 6.12 33.44
CA ARG A 269 22.10 6.83 32.63
C ARG A 269 23.31 7.24 33.47
N ARG A 270 23.09 7.79 34.67
CA ARG A 270 24.16 8.13 35.62
C ARG A 270 24.94 6.89 36.05
N HIS A 271 24.26 5.78 36.30
CA HIS A 271 24.91 4.50 36.62
C HIS A 271 25.83 4.03 35.48
N LEU A 272 25.36 4.06 34.23
CA LEU A 272 26.17 3.72 33.05
C LEU A 272 27.37 4.68 32.88
N HIS A 273 27.14 5.98 33.06
CA HIS A 273 28.20 6.99 32.99
C HIS A 273 29.30 6.74 34.03
N ASN A 274 28.95 6.40 35.27
CA ASN A 274 29.92 6.09 36.33
C ASN A 274 30.74 4.81 36.05
N LEU A 275 30.26 3.97 35.12
CA LEU A 275 30.95 2.77 34.65
C LEU A 275 31.69 3.00 33.33
N ASN A 276 31.82 4.26 32.88
CA ASN A 276 32.40 4.66 31.59
C ASN A 276 31.69 4.05 30.36
N ILE A 277 30.40 3.77 30.47
CA ILE A 277 29.58 3.29 29.35
C ILE A 277 28.85 4.48 28.71
N GLY A 278 29.20 4.78 27.45
CA GLY A 278 28.61 5.87 26.70
C GLY A 278 27.13 5.64 26.36
N VAL A 279 26.32 6.69 26.50
CA VAL A 279 24.88 6.67 26.18
C VAL A 279 24.51 7.92 25.39
N ASP A 280 23.87 7.70 24.25
CA ASP A 280 23.18 8.74 23.49
C ASP A 280 21.79 8.98 24.09
N TYR A 281 21.61 10.11 24.78
CA TYR A 281 20.43 10.37 25.59
C TYR A 281 19.59 11.50 25.00
N VAL A 282 18.31 11.20 24.76
CA VAL A 282 17.34 12.14 24.20
C VAL A 282 16.15 12.24 25.12
N GLN A 283 15.90 13.44 25.62
CA GLN A 283 14.70 13.76 26.37
C GLN A 283 13.67 14.40 25.44
N THR A 284 12.42 13.98 25.58
CA THR A 284 11.28 14.50 24.82
C THR A 284 10.25 15.15 25.76
N SER A 285 9.31 15.91 25.20
CA SER A 285 8.11 16.36 25.91
C SER A 285 7.00 15.30 25.96
N CYS A 286 7.25 14.11 25.39
CA CYS A 286 6.26 13.05 25.33
C CYS A 286 5.91 12.50 26.72
N GLY A 287 4.63 12.14 26.88
CA GLY A 287 4.21 11.24 27.95
C GLY A 287 4.74 9.82 27.74
N HIS A 288 4.21 8.85 28.51
CA HIS A 288 4.57 7.43 28.37
C HIS A 288 3.95 6.79 27.11
N ASN A 289 4.36 7.22 25.92
CA ASN A 289 3.74 6.87 24.64
C ASN A 289 4.79 6.57 23.56
N LEU A 290 4.88 5.30 23.14
CA LEU A 290 5.83 4.85 22.11
C LEU A 290 5.65 5.57 20.75
N GLY A 291 4.41 5.87 20.36
CA GLY A 291 4.10 6.61 19.13
C GLY A 291 4.74 7.98 19.13
N CYS A 292 4.49 8.77 20.18
CA CYS A 292 5.08 10.10 20.35
C CYS A 292 6.62 10.03 20.34
N LEU A 293 7.21 9.06 21.04
CA LEU A 293 8.67 8.93 21.13
C LEU A 293 9.30 8.60 19.76
N ILE A 294 8.71 7.70 18.99
CA ILE A 294 9.17 7.36 17.63
C ILE A 294 8.91 8.50 16.65
N GLU A 295 7.82 9.25 16.80
CA GLU A 295 7.53 10.41 15.96
C GLU A 295 8.52 11.56 16.18
N ASN A 296 8.92 11.78 17.44
CA ASN A 296 9.81 12.88 17.82
C ASN A 296 11.29 12.55 17.64
N ALA A 297 11.71 11.30 17.89
CA ALA A 297 13.12 10.91 17.91
C ALA A 297 13.43 9.61 17.13
N GLY A 298 12.44 9.05 16.42
CA GLY A 298 12.59 7.78 15.71
C GLY A 298 13.55 7.87 14.53
N LEU A 299 13.51 8.96 13.75
CA LEU A 299 14.39 9.12 12.59
C LEU A 299 15.87 9.08 13.01
N GLU A 300 16.21 9.80 14.09
CA GLU A 300 17.53 9.84 14.71
C GLU A 300 17.87 8.50 15.38
N SER A 301 16.88 7.79 15.94
CA SER A 301 17.10 6.45 16.50
C SER A 301 17.41 5.42 15.42
N PHE A 302 16.75 5.48 14.27
CA PHE A 302 17.06 4.63 13.12
C PHE A 302 18.38 5.04 12.44
N ALA A 303 18.74 6.32 12.46
CA ALA A 303 20.07 6.78 12.06
C ALA A 303 21.16 6.22 12.97
N PHE A 304 20.92 6.24 14.28
CA PHE A 304 21.80 5.64 15.29
C PHE A 304 21.98 4.14 15.05
N ILE A 305 20.88 3.42 14.77
CA ILE A 305 20.91 2.01 14.38
C ILE A 305 21.72 1.81 13.10
N ALA A 306 21.46 2.58 12.04
CA ALA A 306 22.16 2.46 10.76
C ALA A 306 23.68 2.66 10.90
N LYS A 307 24.08 3.69 11.65
CA LYS A 307 25.49 4.00 11.96
C LYS A 307 26.19 2.81 12.62
N HIS A 308 25.58 2.24 13.65
CA HIS A 308 26.21 1.19 14.46
C HIS A 308 26.00 -0.22 13.93
N THR A 309 25.13 -0.43 12.94
CA THR A 309 25.03 -1.71 12.21
C THR A 309 25.79 -1.70 10.89
N GLY A 310 26.20 -0.51 10.41
CA GLY A 310 26.74 -0.33 9.06
C GLY A 310 25.67 -0.40 7.97
N ASN A 311 24.38 -0.49 8.33
CA ASN A 311 23.24 -0.56 7.42
C ASN A 311 22.79 0.83 6.95
N THR A 312 23.73 1.62 6.47
CA THR A 312 23.42 2.89 5.81
C THR A 312 22.97 2.58 4.37
N SER A 313 21.93 3.27 3.88
CA SER A 313 21.44 3.00 2.52
C SER A 313 22.53 3.34 1.50
N ARG A 314 22.70 2.56 0.42
CA ARG A 314 23.65 2.90 -0.67
C ARG A 314 23.41 4.30 -1.27
N ALA A 315 22.24 4.89 -1.04
CA ALA A 315 21.87 6.26 -1.45
C ALA A 315 22.34 7.36 -0.47
N SER A 316 22.87 7.02 0.71
CA SER A 316 23.24 8.00 1.74
C SER A 316 24.71 8.43 1.73
N ARG A 317 25.54 7.95 0.80
CA ARG A 317 26.86 8.54 0.57
C ARG A 317 26.69 9.87 -0.20
N GLY A 318 26.37 10.94 0.54
CA GLY A 318 26.36 12.34 0.03
C GLY A 318 25.12 13.17 0.36
N VAL A 319 24.03 12.57 0.86
CA VAL A 319 22.80 13.30 1.21
C VAL A 319 22.68 13.37 2.73
N GLU A 320 22.84 14.57 3.29
CA GLU A 320 22.59 14.80 4.72
C GLU A 320 21.29 15.58 4.86
N ILE A 321 20.25 14.87 5.31
CA ILE A 321 18.92 15.45 5.47
C ILE A 321 18.87 16.25 6.76
N ALA A 322 18.69 17.56 6.64
CA ALA A 322 18.33 18.42 7.76
C ALA A 322 16.81 18.53 7.87
N SER A 323 16.35 18.76 9.10
CA SER A 323 14.95 19.08 9.37
C SER A 323 14.85 20.19 10.41
N THR A 324 13.85 21.05 10.27
CA THR A 324 13.43 21.98 11.31
C THR A 324 11.92 21.85 11.48
N LYS A 325 11.49 21.58 12.70
CA LYS A 325 10.08 21.34 13.04
C LYS A 325 9.47 22.54 13.77
N ASP A 326 8.16 22.62 13.73
CA ASP A 326 7.33 23.56 14.50
C ASP A 326 7.64 25.04 14.22
N LEU A 327 8.06 25.34 12.99
CA LEU A 327 8.30 26.70 12.53
C LEU A 327 6.98 27.45 12.41
N VAL A 328 6.86 28.57 13.12
CA VAL A 328 5.68 29.43 13.04
C VAL A 328 5.71 30.22 11.74
N TYR A 329 4.78 29.96 10.84
CA TYR A 329 4.66 30.68 9.56
C TYR A 329 3.64 31.82 9.63
N ALA A 330 2.70 31.78 10.57
CA ALA A 330 1.74 32.85 10.82
C ALA A 330 1.23 32.80 12.27
N LYS A 331 0.80 33.96 12.78
CA LYS A 331 0.01 34.07 14.01
C LYS A 331 -1.33 34.72 13.68
N VAL A 332 -2.42 34.12 14.13
CA VAL A 332 -3.78 34.67 13.98
C VAL A 332 -4.43 34.70 15.36
N GLY A 333 -4.57 35.90 15.92
CA GLY A 333 -4.85 36.05 17.36
C GLY A 333 -3.76 35.38 18.18
N GLU A 334 -4.15 34.57 19.16
CA GLU A 334 -3.21 33.80 20.00
C GLU A 334 -2.72 32.50 19.33
N ARG A 335 -3.26 32.12 18.17
CA ARG A 335 -2.95 30.85 17.52
C ARG A 335 -1.74 30.96 16.61
N GLU A 336 -0.76 30.11 16.86
CA GLU A 336 0.38 29.90 15.97
C GLU A 336 0.05 28.83 14.92
N LEU A 337 0.33 29.14 13.65
CA LEU A 337 0.27 28.17 12.56
C LEU A 337 1.69 27.73 12.23
N LYS A 338 1.88 26.41 12.20
CA LYS A 338 3.21 25.79 12.21
C LYS A 338 3.43 24.89 11.00
N LEU A 339 4.68 24.82 10.55
CA LEU A 339 5.14 23.91 9.51
C LEU A 339 6.47 23.25 9.87
N ASP A 340 6.77 22.14 9.19
CA ASP A 340 8.05 21.45 9.25
C ASP A 340 8.73 21.53 7.88
N VAL A 341 10.04 21.72 7.83
CA VAL A 341 10.84 21.74 6.59
C VAL A 341 11.92 20.67 6.65
N PHE A 342 12.06 19.91 5.57
CA PHE A 342 13.04 18.86 5.37
C PHE A 342 13.81 19.11 4.07
N TRP A 343 15.14 19.13 4.12
CA TRP A 343 15.97 19.42 2.94
C TRP A 343 17.33 18.73 3.02
N ASN A 344 18.01 18.60 1.88
CA ASN A 344 19.41 18.22 1.85
C ASN A 344 20.26 19.43 2.24
N LYS A 345 20.92 19.39 3.40
CA LYS A 345 21.72 20.51 3.92
C LYS A 345 22.97 20.81 3.06
N ASN A 346 23.43 19.80 2.31
CA ASN A 346 24.60 19.89 1.44
C ASN A 346 24.19 20.27 -0.01
N ALA A 347 22.96 20.74 -0.23
CA ALA A 347 22.52 21.13 -1.55
C ALA A 347 23.23 22.42 -2.00
N GLU A 348 24.02 22.31 -3.07
CA GLU A 348 24.72 23.46 -3.66
C GLU A 348 23.76 24.41 -4.43
N ASN A 349 22.62 23.88 -4.90
CA ASN A 349 21.66 24.61 -5.73
C ASN A 349 20.26 24.65 -5.10
N ALA A 350 19.49 25.67 -5.46
CA ALA A 350 18.08 25.75 -5.10
C ALA A 350 17.29 24.57 -5.70
N MET A 351 16.50 23.90 -4.86
CA MET A 351 15.75 22.69 -5.16
C MET A 351 14.25 22.98 -5.24
N PRO A 352 13.50 22.24 -6.08
CA PRO A 352 12.04 22.33 -6.11
C PRO A 352 11.44 21.97 -4.75
N LEU A 353 10.34 22.64 -4.39
CA LEU A 353 9.61 22.46 -3.13
C LEU A 353 8.37 21.58 -3.35
N ILE A 354 8.07 20.68 -2.43
CA ILE A 354 6.76 20.02 -2.31
C ILE A 354 6.17 20.34 -0.94
N VAL A 355 4.95 20.90 -0.91
CA VAL A 355 4.21 21.20 0.33
C VAL A 355 3.11 20.17 0.54
N CYS A 356 3.15 19.47 1.66
CA CYS A 356 2.13 18.51 2.10
C CYS A 356 1.04 19.20 2.94
N VAL A 357 -0.22 18.94 2.60
CA VAL A 357 -1.40 19.44 3.32
C VAL A 357 -2.22 18.25 3.82
N HIS A 358 -2.37 18.14 5.14
CA HIS A 358 -3.01 16.99 5.75
C HIS A 358 -4.53 16.95 5.53
N GLY A 359 -5.10 15.74 5.57
CA GLY A 359 -6.55 15.52 5.62
C GLY A 359 -7.10 15.62 7.05
N GLY A 360 -8.37 15.22 7.22
CA GLY A 360 -9.06 15.23 8.52
C GLY A 360 -10.38 16.00 8.50
N ALA A 361 -11.09 15.98 7.36
CA ALA A 361 -12.38 16.64 7.17
C ALA A 361 -12.42 18.09 7.67
N TRP A 362 -11.32 18.81 7.49
CA TRP A 362 -11.05 20.17 7.99
C TRP A 362 -11.17 20.36 9.52
N THR A 363 -11.53 19.34 10.29
CA THR A 363 -11.79 19.39 11.75
C THR A 363 -10.68 18.73 12.57
N ALA A 364 -9.81 17.96 11.93
CA ALA A 364 -8.70 17.27 12.57
C ALA A 364 -7.48 17.17 11.63
N GLY A 365 -6.44 16.50 12.11
CA GLY A 365 -5.19 16.26 11.39
C GLY A 365 -4.05 17.18 11.83
N SER A 366 -2.85 16.87 11.33
CA SER A 366 -1.63 17.64 11.60
C SER A 366 -0.62 17.47 10.46
N LYS A 367 0.37 18.37 10.44
CA LYS A 367 1.56 18.34 9.60
C LYS A 367 2.42 17.06 9.71
N ASP A 368 2.08 16.12 10.60
CA ASP A 368 2.79 14.85 10.70
C ASP A 368 2.50 13.93 9.50
N TRP A 369 1.39 14.17 8.79
CA TRP A 369 1.08 13.53 7.52
C TRP A 369 1.87 14.19 6.37
N CYS A 370 2.96 13.55 5.93
CA CYS A 370 3.83 14.07 4.88
C CYS A 370 4.30 12.95 3.93
N PRO A 371 3.49 12.55 2.93
CA PRO A 371 3.83 11.47 2.00
C PRO A 371 5.04 11.78 1.12
N ALA A 372 5.34 13.06 0.90
CA ALA A 372 6.46 13.50 0.07
C ALA A 372 7.82 13.42 0.75
N LEU A 373 7.92 13.11 2.06
CA LEU A 373 9.19 13.17 2.81
C LEU A 373 10.33 12.36 2.15
N ARG A 374 9.99 11.24 1.51
CA ARG A 374 10.95 10.40 0.77
C ARG A 374 11.57 11.10 -0.46
N MET A 375 10.97 12.20 -0.95
CA MET A 375 11.45 12.96 -2.11
C MET A 375 12.63 13.87 -1.77
N VAL A 376 12.92 14.11 -0.48
CA VAL A 376 14.09 14.90 -0.07
C VAL A 376 15.38 14.30 -0.66
N LYS A 377 15.53 12.98 -0.64
CA LYS A 377 16.68 12.27 -1.25
C LYS A 377 16.73 12.39 -2.77
N ASN A 378 15.60 12.74 -3.40
CA ASN A 378 15.50 12.94 -4.83
C ASN A 378 15.76 14.41 -5.20
N GLY A 379 16.30 15.24 -4.30
CA GLY A 379 16.63 16.63 -4.60
C GLY A 379 15.41 17.55 -4.57
N TYR A 380 14.50 17.32 -3.62
CA TYR A 380 13.42 18.24 -3.27
C TYR A 380 13.66 18.83 -1.88
N VAL A 381 13.15 20.04 -1.66
CA VAL A 381 12.76 20.47 -0.33
C VAL A 381 11.33 20.00 -0.10
N VAL A 382 11.04 19.46 1.09
CA VAL A 382 9.70 19.05 1.46
C VAL A 382 9.26 19.82 2.69
N SER A 383 8.07 20.40 2.64
CA SER A 383 7.44 21.07 3.77
C SER A 383 6.11 20.41 4.09
N SER A 384 5.73 20.37 5.37
CA SER A 384 4.41 19.89 5.81
C SER A 384 3.78 20.92 6.73
N ILE A 385 2.52 21.28 6.49
CA ILE A 385 1.89 22.46 7.10
C ILE A 385 0.65 22.07 7.91
N ASN A 386 0.44 22.75 9.04
CA ASN A 386 -0.87 22.82 9.70
C ASN A 386 -1.68 23.96 9.07
N TYR A 387 -3.01 23.90 9.20
CA TYR A 387 -3.93 25.02 8.91
C TYR A 387 -5.00 25.12 10.00
N ARG A 388 -5.72 26.24 10.10
CA ARG A 388 -6.82 26.39 11.08
C ARG A 388 -7.96 25.43 10.77
N LEU A 389 -8.28 24.58 11.74
CA LEU A 389 -9.39 23.63 11.63
C LEU A 389 -10.73 24.38 11.67
N SER A 390 -11.76 23.85 11.02
CA SER A 390 -13.07 24.49 10.82
C SER A 390 -13.81 24.77 12.13
N GLN A 391 -13.55 23.99 13.19
CA GLN A 391 -14.03 24.28 14.55
C GLN A 391 -13.43 25.54 15.18
N HIS A 392 -12.39 26.10 14.59
CA HIS A 392 -11.72 27.31 15.06
C HIS A 392 -11.96 28.51 14.14
N ALA A 393 -12.04 28.28 12.83
CA ALA A 393 -12.35 29.31 11.87
C ALA A 393 -13.03 28.71 10.63
N PRO A 394 -14.17 29.24 10.16
CA PRO A 394 -14.78 28.78 8.92
C PRO A 394 -13.94 29.18 7.69
N PHE A 395 -14.24 28.55 6.55
CA PHE A 395 -13.72 28.91 5.24
C PHE A 395 -13.99 30.39 4.95
N PRO A 396 -13.04 31.15 4.35
CA PRO A 396 -11.81 30.72 3.65
C PRO A 396 -10.54 30.60 4.51
N ALA A 397 -10.64 30.50 5.84
CA ALA A 397 -9.46 30.47 6.72
C ALA A 397 -8.42 29.40 6.33
N GLN A 398 -8.87 28.20 5.96
CA GLN A 398 -8.01 27.06 5.61
C GLN A 398 -7.15 27.34 4.37
N ILE A 399 -7.75 27.88 3.31
CA ILE A 399 -7.01 28.16 2.07
C ILE A 399 -6.08 29.38 2.24
N HIS A 400 -6.51 30.39 3.00
CA HIS A 400 -5.65 31.52 3.36
C HIS A 400 -4.40 31.06 4.12
N ASP A 401 -4.56 30.11 5.04
CA ASP A 401 -3.45 29.54 5.80
C ASP A 401 -2.48 28.76 4.92
N CYS A 402 -2.99 28.01 3.93
CA CYS A 402 -2.16 27.27 2.99
C CYS A 402 -1.35 28.20 2.08
N LYS A 403 -1.97 29.27 1.55
CA LYS A 403 -1.29 30.28 0.74
C LYS A 403 -0.25 31.05 1.57
N ALA A 404 -0.57 31.40 2.81
CA ALA A 404 0.37 32.02 3.74
C ALA A 404 1.61 31.15 3.98
N ALA A 405 1.44 29.84 4.13
CA ALA A 405 2.57 28.92 4.29
C ALA A 405 3.48 28.89 3.05
N ILE A 406 2.90 28.90 1.84
CA ILE A 406 3.68 28.97 0.58
C ILE A 406 4.45 30.29 0.51
N ARG A 407 3.81 31.43 0.80
CA ARG A 407 4.48 32.74 0.82
C ARG A 407 5.63 32.78 1.83
N TRP A 408 5.42 32.22 3.02
CA TRP A 408 6.46 32.12 4.03
C TRP A 408 7.64 31.25 3.56
N LEU A 409 7.37 30.10 2.93
CA LEU A 409 8.41 29.21 2.38
C LEU A 409 9.20 29.91 1.26
N SER A 410 8.52 30.67 0.39
CA SER A 410 9.14 31.49 -0.64
C SER A 410 10.02 32.60 -0.06
N ALA A 411 9.55 33.32 0.96
CA ALA A 411 10.35 34.33 1.67
C ALA A 411 11.60 33.73 2.34
N ASN A 412 11.51 32.48 2.81
CA ASN A 412 12.60 31.75 3.45
C ASN A 412 13.42 30.90 2.48
N ALA A 413 13.26 31.09 1.16
CA ALA A 413 13.78 30.16 0.18
C ALA A 413 15.31 30.00 0.23
N ARG A 414 16.05 31.09 0.43
CA ARG A 414 17.52 31.06 0.59
C ARG A 414 17.97 30.20 1.77
N LYS A 415 17.25 30.24 2.89
CA LYS A 415 17.62 29.51 4.12
C LYS A 415 17.52 28.00 3.95
N TYR A 416 16.55 27.54 3.18
CA TYR A 416 16.25 26.11 3.01
C TYR A 416 16.59 25.58 1.61
N HIS A 417 17.32 26.34 0.80
CA HIS A 417 17.65 26.01 -0.59
C HIS A 417 16.42 25.71 -1.45
N ILE A 418 15.34 26.49 -1.30
CA ILE A 418 14.13 26.36 -2.11
C ILE A 418 14.26 27.18 -3.39
N ASP A 419 13.77 26.65 -4.49
CA ASP A 419 13.45 27.42 -5.69
C ASP A 419 11.96 27.82 -5.67
N PRO A 420 11.63 29.09 -5.39
CA PRO A 420 10.25 29.54 -5.23
C PRO A 420 9.46 29.54 -6.55
N LYS A 421 10.10 29.28 -7.70
CA LYS A 421 9.43 29.15 -9.00
C LYS A 421 9.03 27.70 -9.31
N ARG A 422 9.37 26.75 -8.43
CA ARG A 422 9.13 25.31 -8.63
C ARG A 422 8.53 24.69 -7.38
N VAL A 423 7.28 25.06 -7.12
CA VAL A 423 6.49 24.64 -5.95
C VAL A 423 5.39 23.67 -6.36
N GLY A 424 5.46 22.44 -5.87
CA GLY A 424 4.38 21.46 -5.93
C GLY A 424 3.61 21.38 -4.62
N VAL A 425 2.38 20.90 -4.70
CA VAL A 425 1.53 20.64 -3.53
C VAL A 425 0.94 19.24 -3.57
N TRP A 426 0.80 18.62 -2.39
CA TRP A 426 0.22 17.29 -2.24
C TRP A 426 -0.69 17.25 -1.01
N GLY A 427 -1.97 16.92 -1.21
CA GLY A 427 -2.92 16.75 -0.12
C GLY A 427 -3.80 15.52 -0.29
N GLY A 428 -4.34 15.02 0.82
CA GLY A 428 -5.32 13.93 0.85
C GLY A 428 -6.63 14.31 1.53
N SER A 429 -7.78 13.87 1.03
CA SER A 429 -9.11 14.18 1.59
C SER A 429 -9.33 15.70 1.68
N ALA A 430 -9.66 16.25 2.85
CA ALA A 430 -9.70 17.70 3.08
C ALA A 430 -8.42 18.45 2.64
N GLY A 431 -7.25 17.83 2.76
CA GLY A 431 -6.00 18.37 2.22
C GLY A 431 -5.96 18.33 0.69
N GLY A 432 -6.54 17.28 0.07
CA GLY A 432 -6.74 17.14 -1.37
C GLY A 432 -7.58 18.29 -1.95
N HIS A 433 -8.69 18.61 -1.27
CA HIS A 433 -9.52 19.79 -1.53
C HIS A 433 -8.71 21.09 -1.48
N LEU A 434 -7.91 21.29 -0.43
CA LEU A 434 -7.13 22.52 -0.27
C LEU A 434 -6.02 22.64 -1.33
N VAL A 435 -5.35 21.54 -1.71
CA VAL A 435 -4.34 21.60 -2.78
C VAL A 435 -4.96 21.76 -4.17
N ALA A 436 -6.17 21.25 -4.38
CA ALA A 436 -6.92 21.53 -5.60
C ALA A 436 -7.29 23.03 -5.68
N LEU A 437 -7.75 23.63 -4.57
CA LEU A 437 -7.98 25.08 -4.51
C LEU A 437 -6.69 25.86 -4.74
N LEU A 438 -5.55 25.48 -4.15
CA LEU A 438 -4.27 26.14 -4.43
C LEU A 438 -3.91 26.10 -5.92
N GLY A 439 -4.25 25.01 -6.60
CA GLY A 439 -4.03 24.82 -8.03
C GLY A 439 -4.89 25.68 -8.94
N THR A 440 -6.17 25.87 -8.58
CA THR A 440 -7.17 26.56 -9.43
C THR A 440 -7.41 28.01 -9.04
N THR A 441 -6.81 28.50 -7.95
CA THR A 441 -7.02 29.88 -7.45
C THR A 441 -5.76 30.75 -7.54
N ALA A 442 -4.89 30.45 -8.51
CA ALA A 442 -3.74 31.31 -8.79
C ALA A 442 -4.23 32.70 -9.23
N GLY A 443 -3.86 33.74 -8.49
CA GLY A 443 -4.30 35.12 -8.79
C GLY A 443 -5.75 35.46 -8.42
N ASN A 444 -6.50 34.53 -7.80
CA ASN A 444 -7.81 34.85 -7.25
C ASN A 444 -7.65 35.72 -5.99
N LYS A 445 -8.02 37.01 -6.10
CA LYS A 445 -7.85 38.00 -5.01
C LYS A 445 -8.68 37.69 -3.76
N GLU A 446 -9.87 37.12 -3.93
CA GLU A 446 -10.78 36.84 -2.81
C GLU A 446 -10.28 35.68 -1.93
N LEU A 447 -9.61 34.71 -2.55
CA LEU A 447 -9.08 33.53 -1.86
C LEU A 447 -7.57 33.64 -1.55
N GLU A 448 -6.90 34.76 -1.87
CA GLU A 448 -5.47 34.92 -1.63
C GLU A 448 -5.13 35.07 -0.14
N GLY A 449 -6.00 35.77 0.60
CA GLY A 449 -5.90 36.02 2.03
C GLY A 449 -4.68 36.87 2.45
N THR A 450 -4.81 37.54 3.60
CA THR A 450 -3.75 38.40 4.16
C THR A 450 -2.99 37.75 5.33
N VAL A 451 -3.24 36.47 5.60
CA VAL A 451 -2.61 35.71 6.69
C VAL A 451 -1.10 35.62 6.46
N GLY A 452 -0.31 35.78 7.53
CA GLY A 452 1.10 35.37 7.57
C GLY A 452 2.14 36.33 6.98
N GLY A 453 1.80 37.61 6.70
CA GLY A 453 2.75 38.55 6.08
C GLY A 453 3.29 38.04 4.74
N ASN A 454 4.45 38.53 4.32
CA ASN A 454 5.12 38.14 3.06
C ASN A 454 4.20 38.24 1.84
N LEU A 455 3.31 39.25 1.82
CA LEU A 455 2.23 39.39 0.82
C LEU A 455 2.78 39.72 -0.56
N GLU A 456 4.03 40.14 -0.66
CA GLU A 456 4.76 40.34 -1.89
C GLU A 456 5.21 39.02 -2.55
N GLN A 457 5.22 37.91 -1.80
CA GLN A 457 5.55 36.60 -2.33
C GLN A 457 4.36 35.97 -3.06
N SER A 458 4.65 35.24 -4.13
CA SER A 458 3.62 34.46 -4.83
C SER A 458 3.21 33.23 -4.01
N SER A 459 1.90 32.94 -3.99
CA SER A 459 1.34 31.67 -3.53
C SER A 459 1.05 30.68 -4.67
N ARG A 460 1.44 31.01 -5.92
CA ARG A 460 1.19 30.19 -7.11
C ARG A 460 2.01 28.89 -7.06
N VAL A 461 1.32 27.77 -7.25
CA VAL A 461 1.94 26.44 -7.37
C VAL A 461 2.16 26.09 -8.84
N GLN A 462 2.96 25.05 -9.11
CA GLN A 462 3.34 24.60 -10.45
C GLN A 462 2.99 23.13 -10.71
N ALA A 463 2.57 22.37 -9.69
CA ALA A 463 2.11 21.00 -9.81
C ALA A 463 1.20 20.62 -8.63
N VAL A 464 0.09 19.95 -8.90
CA VAL A 464 -0.90 19.57 -7.87
C VAL A 464 -1.09 18.07 -7.84
N CYS A 465 -0.94 17.47 -6.66
CA CYS A 465 -1.22 16.07 -6.41
C CYS A 465 -2.40 15.95 -5.42
N ASP A 466 -3.61 15.76 -5.94
CA ASP A 466 -4.86 15.62 -5.20
C ASP A 466 -5.18 14.14 -4.94
N PHE A 467 -5.16 13.73 -3.67
CA PHE A 467 -5.60 12.41 -3.25
C PHE A 467 -7.03 12.51 -2.70
N PHE A 468 -8.00 11.99 -3.46
CA PHE A 468 -9.40 11.82 -3.05
C PHE A 468 -10.02 13.06 -2.37
N GLY A 469 -9.69 14.25 -2.87
CA GLY A 469 -10.22 15.51 -2.39
C GLY A 469 -11.69 15.72 -2.79
N PRO A 470 -12.54 16.29 -1.92
CA PRO A 470 -13.84 16.77 -2.33
C PRO A 470 -13.72 18.05 -3.16
N THR A 471 -14.37 18.10 -4.32
CA THR A 471 -14.20 19.17 -5.32
C THR A 471 -15.47 19.95 -5.68
N ASP A 472 -16.65 19.34 -5.52
CA ASP A 472 -17.96 19.97 -5.50
C ASP A 472 -18.70 19.61 -4.20
N LEU A 473 -18.78 20.53 -3.26
CA LEU A 473 -19.41 20.33 -1.95
C LEU A 473 -20.92 20.04 -2.05
N PHE A 474 -21.60 20.51 -3.09
CA PHE A 474 -23.02 20.18 -3.32
C PHE A 474 -23.19 18.74 -3.78
N ALA A 475 -22.15 18.15 -4.40
CA ALA A 475 -22.21 16.78 -4.86
C ALA A 475 -22.55 15.84 -3.70
N PHE A 476 -22.00 16.03 -2.49
CA PHE A 476 -22.32 15.24 -1.30
C PHE A 476 -23.83 15.02 -1.06
N TYR A 477 -24.66 16.00 -1.43
CA TYR A 477 -26.10 16.03 -1.16
C TYR A 477 -26.97 15.58 -2.35
N LYS A 478 -26.38 15.22 -3.49
CA LYS A 478 -27.10 14.80 -4.71
C LYS A 478 -27.45 13.30 -4.77
N ASP A 479 -26.92 12.47 -3.87
CA ASP A 479 -27.23 11.03 -3.82
C ASP A 479 -28.27 10.69 -2.74
N LYS A 480 -29.43 10.15 -3.17
CA LYS A 480 -30.49 9.66 -2.28
C LYS A 480 -30.09 8.40 -1.48
N GLU A 481 -28.97 7.75 -1.84
CA GLU A 481 -28.47 6.53 -1.18
C GLU A 481 -27.63 6.83 0.08
N ASN A 482 -27.12 8.06 0.25
CA ASN A 482 -26.29 8.43 1.40
C ASN A 482 -27.13 9.04 2.54
N ARG A 483 -28.04 8.25 3.14
CA ARG A 483 -28.95 8.68 4.23
C ARG A 483 -28.28 8.87 5.61
N HIS A 484 -27.03 9.33 5.67
CA HIS A 484 -26.30 9.53 6.92
C HIS A 484 -25.77 10.95 7.16
N TYR A 485 -26.15 11.93 6.35
CA TYR A 485 -25.82 13.33 6.63
C TYR A 485 -26.94 14.01 7.44
N ASP A 486 -26.78 13.99 8.76
CA ASP A 486 -27.55 14.84 9.68
C ASP A 486 -27.04 16.29 9.55
N TYR A 487 -27.96 17.21 9.22
CA TYR A 487 -27.73 18.64 9.01
C TYR A 487 -27.17 19.38 10.23
N THR A 488 -27.14 18.76 11.42
CA THR A 488 -26.50 19.31 12.62
C THR A 488 -25.05 18.86 12.82
N THR A 489 -24.55 17.91 12.00
CA THR A 489 -23.22 17.28 12.15
C THR A 489 -22.34 17.26 10.88
N SER A 490 -22.80 17.82 9.76
CA SER A 490 -22.03 17.83 8.50
C SER A 490 -20.71 18.59 8.64
N VAL A 491 -19.60 17.93 8.27
CA VAL A 491 -18.25 18.53 8.21
C VAL A 491 -18.17 19.68 7.19
N VAL A 492 -19.05 19.67 6.18
CA VAL A 492 -19.18 20.75 5.19
C VAL A 492 -19.84 21.98 5.80
N ASP A 493 -20.93 21.80 6.57
CA ASP A 493 -21.58 22.93 7.23
C ASP A 493 -20.66 23.57 8.28
N ARG A 494 -19.85 22.76 8.97
CA ARG A 494 -18.79 23.27 9.86
C ARG A 494 -17.71 24.04 9.09
N LEU A 495 -17.30 23.55 7.93
CA LEU A 495 -16.36 24.26 7.06
C LEU A 495 -16.92 25.64 6.67
N LEU A 496 -18.20 25.73 6.31
CA LEU A 496 -18.84 26.96 5.85
C LEU A 496 -19.30 27.89 7.00
N GLY A 497 -19.26 27.43 8.25
CA GLY A 497 -19.77 28.17 9.40
C GLY A 497 -21.30 28.31 9.40
N GLY A 498 -22.00 27.36 8.79
CA GLY A 498 -23.46 27.33 8.69
C GLY A 498 -23.95 26.35 7.62
N PRO A 499 -25.27 26.08 7.55
CA PRO A 499 -25.84 25.14 6.58
C PRO A 499 -25.49 25.53 5.13
N ILE A 500 -25.05 24.57 4.32
CA ILE A 500 -24.72 24.81 2.90
C ILE A 500 -25.90 25.38 2.11
N SER A 501 -27.14 25.09 2.51
CA SER A 501 -28.36 25.67 1.93
C SER A 501 -28.45 27.19 2.06
N GLU A 502 -27.83 27.74 3.11
CA GLU A 502 -27.78 29.18 3.42
C GLU A 502 -26.45 29.82 2.98
N LYS A 503 -25.39 29.02 2.85
CA LYS A 503 -24.02 29.45 2.52
C LYS A 503 -23.62 29.12 1.08
N LYS A 504 -24.55 29.23 0.13
CA LYS A 504 -24.35 28.78 -1.26
C LYS A 504 -23.16 29.44 -1.95
N GLU A 505 -23.07 30.77 -1.93
CA GLU A 505 -21.96 31.52 -2.55
C GLU A 505 -20.60 31.16 -1.91
N LEU A 506 -20.56 30.97 -0.59
CA LEU A 506 -19.36 30.55 0.11
C LEU A 506 -18.97 29.10 -0.24
N ALA A 507 -19.95 28.22 -0.43
CA ALA A 507 -19.71 26.85 -0.89
C ALA A 507 -19.22 26.82 -2.35
N GLU A 508 -19.76 27.68 -3.22
CA GLU A 508 -19.30 27.85 -4.59
C GLU A 508 -17.87 28.38 -4.66
N SER A 509 -17.50 29.32 -3.80
CA SER A 509 -16.11 29.78 -3.70
C SER A 509 -15.18 28.72 -3.09
N ALA A 510 -15.69 27.84 -2.23
CA ALA A 510 -14.94 26.70 -1.69
C ALA A 510 -14.78 25.53 -2.67
N ASN A 511 -15.48 25.52 -3.81
CA ASN A 511 -15.41 24.45 -4.80
C ASN A 511 -14.24 24.68 -5.79
N PRO A 512 -13.14 23.91 -5.75
CA PRO A 512 -12.02 24.10 -6.68
C PRO A 512 -12.41 23.98 -8.15
N VAL A 513 -13.44 23.18 -8.46
CA VAL A 513 -13.95 23.02 -9.84
C VAL A 513 -14.49 24.33 -10.44
N ASN A 514 -14.99 25.24 -9.61
CA ASN A 514 -15.57 26.51 -10.06
C ASN A 514 -14.51 27.54 -10.47
N HIS A 515 -13.26 27.32 -10.10
CA HIS A 515 -12.15 28.24 -10.40
C HIS A 515 -11.27 27.76 -11.55
N VAL A 516 -11.61 26.63 -12.18
CA VAL A 516 -10.74 26.03 -13.21
C VAL A 516 -10.56 26.96 -14.41
N THR A 517 -9.30 27.24 -14.75
CA THR A 517 -8.90 28.03 -15.93
C THR A 517 -7.80 27.34 -16.73
N ALA A 518 -7.57 27.78 -17.97
CA ALA A 518 -6.52 27.23 -18.82
C ALA A 518 -5.08 27.53 -18.32
N ASP A 519 -4.89 28.50 -17.40
CA ASP A 519 -3.57 28.83 -16.81
C ASP A 519 -3.22 27.95 -15.59
N ASP A 520 -4.15 27.09 -15.16
CA ASP A 520 -3.96 26.30 -13.94
C ASP A 520 -2.80 25.30 -14.06
N SER A 521 -2.23 24.97 -12.90
CA SER A 521 -1.13 24.01 -12.82
C SER A 521 -1.55 22.61 -13.30
N PRO A 522 -0.63 21.78 -13.81
CA PRO A 522 -0.91 20.37 -14.05
C PRO A 522 -1.37 19.62 -12.79
N PHE A 523 -2.31 18.69 -12.96
CA PHE A 523 -2.90 17.87 -11.89
C PHE A 523 -2.57 16.39 -12.04
N LEU A 524 -2.22 15.76 -10.93
CA LEU A 524 -2.35 14.33 -10.70
C LEU A 524 -3.46 14.14 -9.67
N ILE A 525 -4.55 13.51 -10.07
CA ILE A 525 -5.68 13.18 -9.21
C ILE A 525 -5.62 11.67 -8.95
N MET A 526 -5.65 11.24 -7.69
CA MET A 526 -5.67 9.82 -7.32
C MET A 526 -6.84 9.53 -6.38
N HIS A 527 -7.59 8.46 -6.63
CA HIS A 527 -8.81 8.19 -5.84
C HIS A 527 -9.08 6.69 -5.80
N GLY A 528 -9.50 6.16 -4.65
CA GLY A 528 -9.87 4.75 -4.47
C GLY A 528 -11.27 4.46 -5.00
N ASP A 529 -11.47 3.39 -5.77
CA ASP A 529 -12.80 3.05 -6.31
C ASP A 529 -13.77 2.45 -5.27
N LYS A 530 -13.32 2.29 -4.02
CA LYS A 530 -14.12 1.88 -2.85
C LYS A 530 -14.12 2.94 -1.75
N ASP A 531 -13.80 4.19 -2.07
CA ASP A 531 -13.90 5.30 -1.13
C ASP A 531 -15.37 5.53 -0.74
N ASP A 532 -15.68 5.26 0.54
CA ASP A 532 -17.00 5.38 1.15
C ASP A 532 -17.20 6.72 1.86
N LEU A 533 -16.15 7.54 1.97
CA LEU A 533 -16.18 8.84 2.63
C LEU A 533 -16.29 9.99 1.65
N VAL A 534 -15.44 10.02 0.62
CA VAL A 534 -15.52 10.98 -0.48
C VAL A 534 -15.84 10.22 -1.74
N PRO A 535 -17.05 10.37 -2.32
CA PRO A 535 -17.41 9.61 -3.51
C PRO A 535 -16.50 9.92 -4.70
N MET A 536 -16.16 8.89 -5.48
CA MET A 536 -15.30 8.98 -6.67
C MET A 536 -15.68 10.13 -7.63
N ARG A 537 -16.98 10.45 -7.74
CA ARG A 537 -17.49 11.53 -8.58
C ARG A 537 -16.79 12.89 -8.35
N HIS A 538 -16.28 13.17 -7.15
CA HIS A 538 -15.57 14.43 -6.90
C HIS A 538 -14.31 14.51 -7.78
N SER A 539 -13.53 13.42 -7.86
CA SER A 539 -12.37 13.39 -8.74
C SER A 539 -12.74 13.36 -10.22
N ASP A 540 -13.86 12.74 -10.60
CA ASP A 540 -14.37 12.80 -11.98
C ASP A 540 -14.76 14.23 -12.37
N ILE A 541 -15.53 14.93 -11.53
CA ILE A 541 -15.97 16.33 -11.75
C ILE A 541 -14.77 17.26 -11.99
N LEU A 542 -13.77 17.21 -11.11
CA LEU A 542 -12.59 18.05 -11.25
C LEU A 542 -11.76 17.67 -12.48
N ASN A 543 -11.53 16.37 -12.71
CA ASN A 543 -10.76 15.91 -13.86
C ASN A 543 -11.41 16.34 -15.19
N GLU A 544 -12.73 16.27 -15.32
CA GLU A 544 -13.42 16.70 -16.54
C GLU A 544 -13.40 18.21 -16.73
N ALA A 545 -13.54 19.00 -15.65
CA ALA A 545 -13.39 20.45 -15.73
C ALA A 545 -11.98 20.86 -16.19
N LEU A 546 -10.94 20.24 -15.63
CA LEU A 546 -9.54 20.47 -16.02
C LEU A 546 -9.28 20.11 -17.48
N LYS A 547 -9.77 18.95 -17.95
CA LYS A 547 -9.66 18.57 -19.37
C LYS A 547 -10.36 19.57 -20.27
N LYS A 548 -11.56 20.02 -19.91
CA LYS A 548 -12.34 20.99 -20.69
C LYS A 548 -11.62 22.33 -20.81
N ALA A 549 -10.91 22.75 -19.77
CA ALA A 549 -10.10 23.97 -19.77
C ALA A 549 -8.72 23.80 -20.46
N GLY A 550 -8.36 22.59 -20.90
CA GLY A 550 -7.07 22.31 -21.55
C GLY A 550 -5.90 22.15 -20.56
N VAL A 551 -6.19 22.03 -19.27
CA VAL A 551 -5.17 21.81 -18.23
C VAL A 551 -4.67 20.38 -18.29
N GLN A 552 -3.36 20.19 -18.15
CA GLN A 552 -2.79 18.85 -18.10
C GLN A 552 -3.25 18.12 -16.83
N THR A 553 -4.05 17.08 -16.97
CA THR A 553 -4.56 16.29 -15.84
C THR A 553 -4.38 14.79 -16.07
N GLN A 554 -4.09 14.06 -14.99
CA GLN A 554 -4.06 12.61 -14.95
C GLN A 554 -4.92 12.13 -13.78
N LEU A 555 -6.03 11.44 -14.08
CA LEU A 555 -6.81 10.73 -13.07
C LEU A 555 -6.34 9.27 -12.96
N HIS A 556 -5.88 8.87 -11.78
CA HIS A 556 -5.48 7.50 -11.46
C HIS A 556 -6.41 6.90 -10.41
N VAL A 557 -7.25 5.95 -10.84
CA VAL A 557 -8.17 5.23 -9.95
C VAL A 557 -7.45 4.03 -9.33
N VAL A 558 -7.34 4.02 -8.01
CA VAL A 558 -6.70 2.96 -7.23
C VAL A 558 -7.74 1.86 -6.94
N LYS A 559 -7.67 0.78 -7.71
CA LYS A 559 -8.65 -0.31 -7.63
C LYS A 559 -8.61 -1.03 -6.28
N GLY A 560 -9.79 -1.23 -5.70
CA GLY A 560 -10.00 -1.87 -4.41
C GLY A 560 -9.65 -1.02 -3.20
N ALA A 561 -9.13 0.20 -3.39
CA ALA A 561 -8.76 1.09 -2.30
C ALA A 561 -9.96 1.90 -1.80
N GLY A 562 -10.04 2.08 -0.48
CA GLY A 562 -10.98 2.98 0.19
C GLY A 562 -10.41 4.39 0.37
N HIS A 563 -10.85 5.08 1.43
CA HIS A 563 -10.41 6.45 1.77
C HIS A 563 -8.99 6.52 2.35
N GLY A 564 -8.01 6.13 1.53
CA GLY A 564 -6.59 6.08 1.87
C GLY A 564 -5.87 4.94 1.15
N PHE A 565 -4.67 5.23 0.64
CA PHE A 565 -3.81 4.26 -0.02
C PHE A 565 -2.35 4.75 -0.06
N GLY A 566 -1.45 3.83 -0.39
CA GLY A 566 -0.04 4.11 -0.56
C GLY A 566 0.67 2.92 -1.21
N GLY A 567 1.99 2.89 -1.06
CA GLY A 567 2.82 1.78 -1.54
C GLY A 567 3.67 2.13 -2.76
N PRO A 568 4.54 1.19 -3.19
CA PRO A 568 5.59 1.48 -4.17
C PRO A 568 5.09 1.98 -5.53
N GLU A 569 3.95 1.48 -6.00
CA GLU A 569 3.34 1.90 -7.26
C GLU A 569 2.83 3.34 -7.20
N ILE A 570 2.07 3.68 -6.16
CA ILE A 570 1.59 5.04 -5.90
C ILE A 570 2.78 6.01 -5.72
N ASN A 571 3.81 5.56 -5.01
CA ASN A 571 5.04 6.33 -4.82
C ASN A 571 5.73 6.66 -6.15
N LYS A 572 5.81 5.67 -7.04
CA LYS A 572 6.41 5.86 -8.36
C LYS A 572 5.62 6.86 -9.20
N ILE A 573 4.29 6.76 -9.24
CA ILE A 573 3.45 7.66 -10.05
C ILE A 573 3.59 9.11 -9.59
N THR A 574 3.53 9.32 -8.28
CA THR A 574 3.68 10.65 -7.66
C THR A 574 5.09 11.22 -7.85
N ASP A 575 6.13 10.40 -7.70
CA ASP A 575 7.52 10.81 -7.96
C ASP A 575 7.72 11.24 -9.42
N GLU A 576 7.24 10.43 -10.36
CA GLU A 576 7.36 10.72 -11.80
C GLU A 576 6.59 11.98 -12.20
N PHE A 577 5.44 12.24 -11.57
CA PHE A 577 4.67 13.47 -11.77
C PHE A 577 5.44 14.70 -11.31
N PHE A 578 5.91 14.75 -10.06
CA PHE A 578 6.67 15.90 -9.58
C PHE A 578 8.00 16.08 -10.31
N ASP A 579 8.71 15.00 -10.66
CA ASP A 579 9.94 15.08 -11.45
C ASP A 579 9.68 15.71 -12.82
N ARG A 580 8.59 15.30 -13.48
CA ARG A 580 8.20 15.84 -14.78
C ARG A 580 7.86 17.32 -14.73
N HIS A 581 7.21 17.79 -13.67
CA HIS A 581 6.70 19.16 -13.63
C HIS A 581 7.62 20.16 -12.90
N LEU A 582 8.49 19.69 -11.99
CA LEU A 582 9.30 20.57 -11.14
C LEU A 582 10.81 20.42 -11.34
N LYS A 583 11.31 19.42 -12.09
CA LYS A 583 12.75 19.30 -12.39
C LYS A 583 13.13 19.59 -13.82
N SER A 584 12.20 19.51 -14.76
CA SER A 584 12.50 19.89 -16.15
C SER A 584 12.47 21.40 -16.31
N GLN A 585 13.64 22.05 -16.33
CA GLN A 585 13.76 23.28 -17.10
C GLN A 585 13.78 22.91 -18.59
N LYS A 586 13.08 23.68 -19.44
CA LYS A 586 13.14 23.52 -20.90
C LYS A 586 14.61 23.68 -21.35
N PRO A 587 15.26 22.68 -21.96
CA PRO A 587 16.63 22.82 -22.45
C PRO A 587 16.65 23.45 -23.84
N THR A 588 17.67 24.25 -24.13
CA THR A 588 17.94 24.88 -25.43
C THR A 588 18.51 23.86 -26.44
N ASP A 589 18.31 24.13 -27.74
CA ASP A 589 18.55 23.23 -28.90
C ASP A 589 19.96 22.61 -29.00
N GLN A 590 20.95 23.20 -28.32
CA GLN A 590 22.34 22.75 -28.35
C GLN A 590 22.61 21.56 -27.40
N GLU A 591 21.85 21.47 -26.32
CA GLU A 591 21.90 20.31 -25.42
C GLU A 591 21.18 19.09 -26.02
N ASP A 592 20.21 19.30 -26.92
CA ASP A 592 19.42 18.21 -27.52
C ASP A 592 20.27 17.34 -28.46
N ARG A 593 21.25 17.92 -29.15
CA ARG A 593 22.21 17.17 -29.98
C ARG A 593 23.21 16.36 -29.13
N THR A 594 23.61 16.90 -27.98
CA THR A 594 24.57 16.25 -27.07
C THR A 594 23.87 15.17 -26.21
N ARG A 595 22.61 15.41 -25.84
CA ARG A 595 21.72 14.49 -25.12
C ARG A 595 21.17 13.41 -26.05
N ALA A 596 20.97 13.65 -27.35
CA ALA A 596 20.68 12.61 -28.34
C ALA A 596 21.85 11.62 -28.52
N ARG A 597 23.10 12.12 -28.44
CA ARG A 597 24.31 11.28 -28.53
C ARG A 597 24.56 10.47 -27.24
N ARG A 598 24.40 11.11 -26.07
CA ARG A 598 24.48 10.43 -24.76
C ARG A 598 23.26 9.54 -24.45
N SER A 599 22.08 9.85 -24.97
CA SER A 599 20.89 8.99 -24.87
C SER A 599 20.90 7.86 -25.88
N ARG A 600 21.60 7.95 -27.02
CA ARG A 600 21.90 6.77 -27.86
C ARG A 600 22.84 5.80 -27.16
N GLN A 601 23.91 6.29 -26.52
CA GLN A 601 24.81 5.46 -25.69
C GLN A 601 24.13 4.95 -24.41
N ARG A 602 23.31 5.76 -23.71
CA ARG A 602 22.50 5.30 -22.56
C ARG A 602 21.30 4.44 -22.97
N ARG A 603 20.69 4.57 -24.15
CA ARG A 603 19.65 3.64 -24.66
C ARG A 603 20.25 2.29 -25.07
N GLN A 604 21.53 2.25 -25.47
CA GLN A 604 22.27 1.01 -25.61
C GLN A 604 22.61 0.35 -24.25
N GLN A 605 22.73 1.11 -23.15
CA GLN A 605 22.98 0.56 -21.80
C GLN A 605 21.74 0.43 -20.87
N GLN A 606 20.65 1.19 -21.07
CA GLN A 606 19.42 1.20 -20.24
C GLN A 606 18.22 0.51 -20.90
N SER A 607 18.28 0.13 -22.18
CA SER A 607 17.28 -0.78 -22.76
C SER A 607 17.30 -2.17 -22.13
N GLY A 608 18.31 -2.49 -21.31
CA GLY A 608 18.44 -3.76 -20.61
C GLY A 608 17.80 -3.85 -19.21
N ARG A 609 17.12 -2.83 -18.64
CA ARG A 609 16.80 -2.86 -17.19
C ARG A 609 15.44 -2.36 -16.66
N ARG A 610 14.41 -2.08 -17.47
CA ARG A 610 13.06 -1.82 -16.91
C ARG A 610 11.95 -2.56 -17.65
N GLY A 611 11.58 -3.69 -17.06
CA GLY A 611 10.36 -4.43 -17.32
C GLY A 611 10.57 -5.94 -17.32
N GLU A 612 11.04 -6.56 -16.24
CA GLU A 612 11.10 -8.02 -16.13
C GLU A 612 10.98 -8.44 -14.66
N ALA A 613 9.95 -9.22 -14.29
CA ALA A 613 10.27 -10.45 -13.56
C ALA A 613 11.34 -11.13 -14.41
N GLN A 614 12.55 -11.36 -13.89
CA GLN A 614 13.71 -11.74 -14.70
C GLN A 614 13.31 -12.84 -15.71
N LEU A 615 13.46 -12.60 -17.01
CA LEU A 615 13.22 -13.68 -17.98
C LEU A 615 14.13 -14.87 -17.61
N PRO A 616 13.69 -16.12 -17.84
CA PRO A 616 14.57 -17.28 -17.72
C PRO A 616 15.86 -17.03 -18.51
N THR A 617 17.00 -17.48 -17.98
CA THR A 617 18.32 -17.14 -18.52
C THR A 617 18.40 -17.40 -20.03
N GLY A 618 18.68 -16.32 -20.78
CA GLY A 618 18.84 -16.32 -22.24
C GLY A 618 17.56 -16.08 -23.07
N ALA A 619 16.37 -16.04 -22.45
CA ALA A 619 15.13 -15.70 -23.16
C ALA A 619 15.14 -14.21 -23.57
N LYS A 620 14.44 -13.87 -24.66
CA LYS A 620 14.43 -12.53 -25.27
C LYS A 620 13.02 -11.95 -25.31
N ALA A 621 12.83 -10.70 -24.91
CA ALA A 621 11.58 -9.97 -25.11
C ALA A 621 11.67 -8.97 -26.27
N LYS A 622 10.62 -8.86 -27.07
CA LYS A 622 10.37 -7.80 -28.05
C LYS A 622 9.02 -7.14 -27.70
N ARG A 623 9.06 -5.90 -27.23
CA ARG A 623 7.91 -5.22 -26.65
C ARG A 623 7.27 -4.23 -27.61
N ASN A 624 5.99 -3.93 -27.39
CA ASN A 624 5.21 -2.91 -28.08
C ASN A 624 5.20 -3.08 -29.61
N ILE A 625 5.14 -4.33 -30.07
CA ILE A 625 5.02 -4.62 -31.49
C ILE A 625 3.60 -4.29 -31.94
N VAL A 626 3.49 -3.43 -32.94
CA VAL A 626 2.19 -3.13 -33.56
C VAL A 626 1.74 -4.34 -34.36
N TYR A 627 0.62 -4.95 -33.94
CA TYR A 627 0.05 -6.09 -34.66
C TYR A 627 -1.11 -5.70 -35.58
N ALA A 628 -1.80 -4.62 -35.25
CA ALA A 628 -2.90 -4.07 -36.04
C ALA A 628 -3.10 -2.57 -35.76
N ARG A 629 -3.91 -1.92 -36.59
CA ARG A 629 -4.33 -0.52 -36.41
C ARG A 629 -5.82 -0.39 -36.67
N VAL A 630 -6.48 0.43 -35.87
CA VAL A 630 -7.89 0.81 -36.03
C VAL A 630 -7.94 2.34 -36.02
N GLY A 631 -8.11 2.95 -37.18
CA GLY A 631 -7.85 4.39 -37.34
C GLY A 631 -6.42 4.74 -36.89
N GLU A 632 -6.29 5.72 -36.01
CA GLU A 632 -4.98 6.11 -35.44
C GLU A 632 -4.51 5.18 -34.30
N ARG A 633 -5.42 4.37 -33.74
CA ARG A 633 -5.14 3.48 -32.61
C ARG A 633 -4.21 2.34 -33.04
N LYS A 634 -3.02 2.25 -32.41
CA LYS A 634 -2.07 1.14 -32.58
C LYS A 634 -2.36 0.01 -31.60
N LEU A 635 -2.75 -1.16 -32.11
CA LEU A 635 -2.90 -2.35 -31.28
C LEU A 635 -1.53 -3.02 -31.11
N LEU A 636 -1.14 -3.25 -29.86
CA LEU A 636 0.22 -3.64 -29.49
C LEU A 636 0.24 -5.02 -28.82
N LEU A 637 1.28 -5.80 -29.08
CA LEU A 637 1.61 -7.04 -28.36
C LEU A 637 3.08 -7.05 -27.91
N ASP A 638 3.39 -7.90 -26.94
CA ASP A 638 4.77 -8.23 -26.54
C ASP A 638 5.06 -9.69 -26.90
N LEU A 639 6.21 -9.95 -27.53
CA LEU A 639 6.68 -11.28 -27.91
C LEU A 639 7.86 -11.68 -27.03
N TYR A 640 7.75 -12.82 -26.36
CA TYR A 640 8.81 -13.44 -25.58
C TYR A 640 9.28 -14.72 -26.27
N LEU A 641 10.58 -14.86 -26.43
CA LEU A 641 11.22 -15.99 -27.10
C LEU A 641 12.10 -16.74 -26.09
N PRO A 642 12.02 -18.07 -26.00
CA PRO A 642 12.82 -18.85 -25.07
C PRO A 642 14.29 -18.90 -25.52
N SER A 643 15.20 -19.25 -24.60
CA SER A 643 16.63 -19.44 -24.92
C SER A 643 16.90 -20.76 -25.63
N LYS A 644 16.04 -21.75 -25.42
CA LYS A 644 16.09 -23.11 -25.99
C LYS A 644 14.68 -23.54 -26.34
N GLY A 645 14.50 -24.28 -27.44
CA GLY A 645 13.19 -24.76 -27.90
C GLY A 645 13.30 -25.44 -29.27
N SER A 646 12.18 -25.94 -29.78
CA SER A 646 12.13 -26.50 -31.14
C SER A 646 12.28 -25.39 -32.18
N ASP A 647 12.80 -25.73 -33.36
CA ASP A 647 12.76 -24.86 -34.53
C ASP A 647 11.82 -25.47 -35.58
N PRO A 648 10.68 -24.82 -35.92
CA PRO A 648 10.16 -23.56 -35.35
C PRO A 648 9.52 -23.72 -33.94
N LEU A 649 9.34 -22.61 -33.22
CA LEU A 649 8.84 -22.57 -31.83
C LEU A 649 7.30 -22.61 -31.75
N PRO A 650 6.68 -23.50 -30.96
CA PRO A 650 5.25 -23.39 -30.67
C PRO A 650 4.95 -22.12 -29.87
N VAL A 651 3.74 -21.57 -30.01
CA VAL A 651 3.36 -20.27 -29.46
C VAL A 651 2.20 -20.39 -28.48
N ILE A 652 2.28 -19.70 -27.34
CA ILE A 652 1.14 -19.44 -26.46
C ILE A 652 0.74 -17.97 -26.57
N VAL A 653 -0.47 -17.70 -27.02
CA VAL A 653 -1.09 -16.37 -26.99
C VAL A 653 -1.75 -16.18 -25.63
N TRP A 654 -1.22 -15.23 -24.85
CA TRP A 654 -1.78 -14.86 -23.55
C TRP A 654 -2.72 -13.65 -23.68
N VAL A 655 -3.91 -13.78 -23.09
CA VAL A 655 -4.92 -12.71 -23.01
C VAL A 655 -5.25 -12.42 -21.55
N HIS A 656 -5.01 -11.18 -21.12
CA HIS A 656 -5.19 -10.79 -19.73
C HIS A 656 -6.67 -10.68 -19.34
N GLY A 657 -6.96 -10.88 -18.04
CA GLY A 657 -8.27 -10.56 -17.45
C GLY A 657 -8.44 -9.07 -17.15
N GLY A 658 -9.60 -8.72 -16.59
CA GLY A 658 -9.91 -7.34 -16.18
C GLY A 658 -11.33 -6.86 -16.47
N GLY A 659 -12.29 -7.79 -16.68
CA GLY A 659 -13.68 -7.48 -16.98
C GLY A 659 -13.87 -6.67 -18.27
N TRP A 660 -13.00 -6.88 -19.25
CA TRP A 660 -12.88 -6.14 -20.53
C TRP A 660 -12.65 -4.62 -20.41
N ARG A 661 -12.82 -4.02 -19.23
CA ARG A 661 -12.68 -2.58 -18.95
C ARG A 661 -11.33 -2.18 -18.36
N GLY A 662 -10.44 -3.15 -18.12
CA GLY A 662 -9.11 -2.91 -17.56
C GLY A 662 -8.12 -4.03 -17.85
N GLY A 663 -6.87 -3.80 -17.44
CA GLY A 663 -5.73 -4.70 -17.70
C GLY A 663 -4.86 -4.19 -18.84
N SER A 664 -3.66 -4.78 -18.97
CA SER A 664 -2.72 -4.48 -20.06
C SER A 664 -1.75 -5.63 -20.28
N LYS A 665 -1.16 -5.70 -21.46
CA LYS A 665 0.01 -6.54 -21.75
C LYS A 665 1.28 -6.01 -21.08
N GLY A 666 2.25 -6.89 -20.81
CA GLY A 666 3.60 -6.50 -20.39
C GLY A 666 4.30 -7.49 -19.45
N SER A 667 3.59 -8.46 -18.90
CA SER A 667 4.14 -9.46 -17.99
C SER A 667 4.24 -10.87 -18.59
N GLY A 668 3.50 -11.17 -19.66
CA GLY A 668 3.29 -12.52 -20.18
C GLY A 668 2.31 -13.37 -19.35
N GLY A 669 1.74 -12.80 -18.28
CA GLY A 669 0.87 -13.49 -17.35
C GLY A 669 1.44 -14.82 -16.84
N LYS A 670 0.57 -15.81 -16.67
CA LYS A 670 0.98 -17.17 -16.29
C LYS A 670 1.68 -17.91 -17.43
N ALA A 671 1.33 -17.59 -18.69
CA ALA A 671 1.96 -18.19 -19.87
C ALA A 671 3.47 -17.91 -19.97
N ARG A 672 3.99 -16.87 -19.29
CA ARG A 672 5.44 -16.60 -19.27
C ARG A 672 6.28 -17.81 -18.82
N GLY A 673 5.77 -18.63 -17.90
CA GLY A 673 6.46 -19.85 -17.47
C GLY A 673 6.69 -20.85 -18.62
N MET A 674 5.89 -20.78 -19.70
CA MET A 674 6.05 -21.65 -20.87
C MET A 674 7.33 -21.39 -21.67
N LEU A 675 8.02 -20.27 -21.42
CA LEU A 675 9.36 -20.02 -21.97
C LEU A 675 10.36 -21.10 -21.54
N GLU A 676 10.28 -21.58 -20.29
CA GLU A 676 11.16 -22.65 -19.79
C GLU A 676 10.85 -24.00 -20.43
N ARG A 677 9.60 -24.17 -20.89
CA ARG A 677 9.15 -25.33 -21.67
C ARG A 677 9.36 -25.16 -23.19
N GLY A 678 10.05 -24.13 -23.64
CA GLY A 678 10.42 -23.95 -25.05
C GLY A 678 9.30 -23.41 -25.94
N TYR A 679 8.31 -22.71 -25.38
CA TYR A 679 7.32 -21.96 -26.17
C TYR A 679 7.74 -20.50 -26.33
N ALA A 680 7.38 -19.91 -27.46
CA ALA A 680 7.24 -18.46 -27.54
C ALA A 680 5.93 -18.02 -26.89
N VAL A 681 5.93 -16.85 -26.25
CA VAL A 681 4.72 -16.28 -25.61
C VAL A 681 4.39 -14.95 -26.26
N VAL A 682 3.14 -14.78 -26.68
CA VAL A 682 2.62 -13.55 -27.29
C VAL A 682 1.58 -12.96 -26.34
N ASP A 683 1.95 -11.89 -25.65
CA ASP A 683 1.11 -11.18 -24.67
C ASP A 683 0.37 -10.03 -25.36
N VAL A 684 -0.95 -10.18 -25.50
CA VAL A 684 -1.77 -9.33 -26.36
C VAL A 684 -2.44 -8.22 -25.55
N GLY A 685 -2.31 -6.98 -26.02
CA GLY A 685 -3.19 -5.88 -25.59
C GLY A 685 -4.36 -5.73 -26.57
N TYR A 686 -5.57 -5.58 -26.06
CA TYR A 686 -6.80 -5.40 -26.84
C TYR A 686 -7.54 -4.13 -26.40
N ARG A 687 -8.44 -3.60 -27.23
CA ARG A 687 -9.28 -2.42 -26.92
C ARG A 687 -10.22 -2.73 -25.77
N LEU A 688 -10.21 -1.90 -24.72
CA LEU A 688 -11.07 -2.09 -23.55
C LEU A 688 -12.51 -1.67 -23.85
N SER A 689 -13.50 -2.14 -23.08
CA SER A 689 -14.92 -1.87 -23.34
C SER A 689 -15.29 -0.39 -23.24
N GLY A 690 -14.53 0.40 -22.47
CA GLY A 690 -14.65 1.87 -22.46
C GLY A 690 -14.06 2.57 -23.70
N GLU A 691 -13.27 1.86 -24.52
CA GLU A 691 -12.72 2.34 -25.79
C GLU A 691 -13.60 1.89 -26.97
N ALA A 692 -14.04 0.63 -26.97
CA ALA A 692 -14.90 0.07 -28.01
C ALA A 692 -15.73 -1.08 -27.46
N ILE A 693 -17.01 -1.16 -27.81
CA ILE A 693 -17.89 -2.28 -27.44
C ILE A 693 -17.57 -3.55 -28.25
N PHE A 694 -18.09 -4.70 -27.82
CA PHE A 694 -18.01 -5.96 -28.53
C PHE A 694 -18.58 -5.81 -29.96
N PRO A 695 -17.93 -6.36 -31.01
CA PRO A 695 -16.90 -7.41 -30.98
C PRO A 695 -15.43 -6.94 -30.97
N ALA A 696 -15.14 -5.67 -30.69
CA ALA A 696 -13.77 -5.11 -30.80
C ALA A 696 -12.68 -5.95 -30.12
N GLN A 697 -12.97 -6.48 -28.93
CA GLN A 697 -12.02 -7.26 -28.13
C GLN A 697 -11.62 -8.58 -28.81
N VAL A 698 -12.60 -9.30 -29.39
CA VAL A 698 -12.33 -10.57 -30.07
C VAL A 698 -11.68 -10.32 -31.43
N GLU A 699 -12.08 -9.26 -32.14
CA GLU A 699 -11.42 -8.84 -33.39
C GLU A 699 -9.92 -8.62 -33.19
N ASP A 700 -9.57 -7.94 -32.10
CA ASP A 700 -8.20 -7.62 -31.72
C ASP A 700 -7.40 -8.91 -31.42
N CYS A 701 -7.98 -9.83 -30.65
CA CYS A 701 -7.34 -11.09 -30.33
C CYS A 701 -7.15 -11.97 -31.58
N LYS A 702 -8.15 -12.05 -32.47
CA LYS A 702 -8.05 -12.79 -33.73
C LYS A 702 -6.97 -12.18 -34.64
N ALA A 703 -6.85 -10.85 -34.68
CA ALA A 703 -5.80 -10.16 -35.41
C ALA A 703 -4.40 -10.44 -34.86
N ALA A 704 -4.26 -10.58 -33.54
CA ALA A 704 -2.99 -10.98 -32.92
C ALA A 704 -2.58 -12.40 -33.33
N VAL A 705 -3.51 -13.37 -33.37
CA VAL A 705 -3.23 -14.72 -33.88
C VAL A 705 -2.81 -14.69 -35.36
N ARG A 706 -3.50 -13.90 -36.19
CA ARG A 706 -3.11 -13.72 -37.60
C ARG A 706 -1.74 -13.07 -37.73
N TRP A 707 -1.40 -12.14 -36.85
CA TRP A 707 -0.08 -11.53 -36.81
C TRP A 707 1.02 -12.55 -36.49
N VAL A 708 0.78 -13.48 -35.56
CA VAL A 708 1.71 -14.58 -35.25
C VAL A 708 2.00 -15.38 -36.52
N ARG A 709 0.97 -15.77 -37.28
CA ARG A 709 1.14 -16.49 -38.55
C ARG A 709 1.87 -15.65 -39.61
N ALA A 710 1.49 -14.40 -39.76
CA ALA A 710 2.08 -13.48 -40.72
C ALA A 710 3.57 -13.22 -40.49
N ASN A 711 4.03 -13.35 -39.24
CA ASN A 711 5.40 -13.07 -38.83
C ASN A 711 6.15 -14.31 -38.35
N ALA A 712 5.62 -15.51 -38.60
CA ALA A 712 6.15 -16.73 -38.01
C ALA A 712 7.61 -16.98 -38.45
N ALA A 713 7.87 -16.93 -39.76
CA ALA A 713 9.21 -17.08 -40.32
C ALA A 713 10.20 -16.02 -39.79
N LYS A 714 9.73 -14.78 -39.60
CA LYS A 714 10.55 -13.66 -39.11
C LYS A 714 11.05 -13.88 -37.67
N TYR A 715 10.27 -14.55 -36.85
CA TYR A 715 10.57 -14.73 -35.42
C TYR A 715 10.83 -16.18 -35.02
N GLY A 716 10.95 -17.10 -35.98
CA GLY A 716 11.15 -18.52 -35.72
C GLY A 716 9.95 -19.17 -35.01
N LEU A 717 8.74 -18.69 -35.27
CA LEU A 717 7.50 -19.22 -34.68
C LEU A 717 6.89 -20.26 -35.61
N ASP A 718 6.19 -21.22 -35.02
CA ASP A 718 5.43 -22.23 -35.74
C ASP A 718 4.00 -21.74 -35.97
N SER A 719 3.66 -21.45 -37.23
CA SER A 719 2.33 -20.95 -37.61
C SER A 719 1.19 -21.97 -37.42
N ASN A 720 1.53 -23.24 -37.19
CA ASN A 720 0.59 -24.36 -37.04
C ASN A 720 0.46 -24.85 -35.60
N ARG A 721 1.24 -24.32 -34.66
CA ARG A 721 1.23 -24.75 -33.24
C ARG A 721 1.02 -23.54 -32.32
N ILE A 722 -0.20 -23.00 -32.33
CA ILE A 722 -0.58 -21.81 -31.57
C ILE A 722 -1.65 -22.18 -30.55
N GLY A 723 -1.34 -22.12 -29.26
CA GLY A 723 -2.30 -22.22 -28.16
C GLY A 723 -2.78 -20.84 -27.68
N ALA A 724 -3.95 -20.79 -27.05
CA ALA A 724 -4.46 -19.59 -26.40
C ALA A 724 -4.73 -19.84 -24.91
N TRP A 725 -4.31 -18.92 -24.05
CA TRP A 725 -4.50 -18.99 -22.61
C TRP A 725 -4.91 -17.62 -22.06
N GLY A 726 -5.96 -17.58 -21.24
CA GLY A 726 -6.38 -16.35 -20.58
C GLY A 726 -7.14 -16.62 -19.29
N SER A 727 -7.35 -15.55 -18.52
CA SER A 727 -8.06 -15.59 -17.23
C SER A 727 -9.23 -14.61 -17.18
N SER A 728 -10.36 -14.97 -16.57
CA SER A 728 -11.54 -14.11 -16.43
C SER A 728 -12.00 -13.59 -17.81
N ALA A 729 -12.13 -12.28 -18.02
CA ALA A 729 -12.39 -11.69 -19.34
C ALA A 729 -11.42 -12.17 -20.44
N GLY A 730 -10.16 -12.47 -20.11
CA GLY A 730 -9.23 -13.08 -21.05
C GLY A 730 -9.53 -14.55 -21.33
N GLY A 731 -10.06 -15.27 -20.34
CA GLY A 731 -10.59 -16.64 -20.45
C GLY A 731 -11.75 -16.71 -21.46
N HIS A 732 -12.69 -15.78 -21.33
CA HIS A 732 -13.76 -15.55 -22.32
C HIS A 732 -13.22 -15.33 -23.74
N LEU A 733 -12.24 -14.44 -23.90
CA LEU A 733 -11.67 -14.13 -25.21
C LEU A 733 -10.89 -15.31 -25.82
N VAL A 734 -10.17 -16.10 -25.03
CA VAL A 734 -9.49 -17.30 -25.56
C VAL A 734 -10.46 -18.45 -25.84
N ALA A 735 -11.58 -18.53 -25.11
CA ALA A 735 -12.67 -19.42 -25.47
C ALA A 735 -13.25 -19.04 -26.85
N PHE A 736 -13.45 -17.74 -27.10
CA PHE A 736 -13.79 -17.22 -28.42
C PHE A 736 -12.77 -17.54 -29.50
N LEU A 737 -11.46 -17.43 -29.21
CA LEU A 737 -10.43 -17.83 -30.17
C LEU A 737 -10.52 -19.31 -30.55
N GLY A 738 -10.96 -20.16 -29.62
CA GLY A 738 -11.18 -21.58 -29.86
C GLY A 738 -12.44 -21.87 -30.67
N THR A 739 -13.59 -21.34 -30.24
CA THR A 739 -14.91 -21.69 -30.83
C THR A 739 -15.26 -20.87 -32.07
N ALA A 740 -14.75 -19.64 -32.18
CA ALA A 740 -15.06 -18.75 -33.29
C ALA A 740 -13.90 -18.61 -34.28
N GLY A 741 -12.96 -19.57 -34.34
CA GLY A 741 -11.76 -19.50 -35.17
C GLY A 741 -12.04 -19.21 -36.65
N ASP A 742 -13.06 -19.85 -37.22
CA ASP A 742 -13.45 -19.69 -38.64
C ASP A 742 -14.62 -18.70 -38.86
N VAL A 743 -15.12 -18.06 -37.79
CA VAL A 743 -16.20 -17.07 -37.87
C VAL A 743 -15.65 -15.74 -38.35
N ARG A 744 -15.94 -15.41 -39.62
CA ARG A 744 -15.43 -14.19 -40.28
C ARG A 744 -16.07 -12.88 -39.80
N GLU A 745 -17.23 -12.93 -39.13
CA GLU A 745 -17.89 -11.74 -38.56
C GLU A 745 -16.98 -10.98 -37.58
N PHE A 746 -16.03 -11.66 -36.95
CA PHE A 746 -15.09 -11.08 -35.99
C PHE A 746 -13.69 -10.82 -36.57
N ASP A 747 -13.53 -10.81 -37.89
CA ASP A 747 -12.24 -10.58 -38.53
C ASP A 747 -12.04 -9.14 -38.98
N MET A 748 -11.06 -8.45 -38.37
CA MET A 748 -10.55 -7.19 -38.95
C MET A 748 -9.62 -7.43 -40.15
N LYS A 749 -9.51 -6.41 -41.02
CA LYS A 749 -8.69 -6.41 -42.24
C LYS A 749 -7.20 -6.73 -42.01
N ALA A 750 -6.66 -6.43 -40.82
CA ALA A 750 -5.25 -6.67 -40.53
C ALA A 750 -4.90 -8.16 -40.65
N ASN A 751 -3.94 -8.45 -41.53
CA ASN A 751 -3.45 -9.81 -41.81
C ASN A 751 -4.55 -10.80 -42.24
N ALA A 752 -5.68 -10.33 -42.80
CA ALA A 752 -6.89 -11.13 -43.05
C ALA A 752 -6.71 -12.38 -43.93
N LYS A 753 -5.61 -12.46 -44.70
CA LYS A 753 -5.27 -13.67 -45.48
C LYS A 753 -4.84 -14.86 -44.64
N TYR A 754 -4.47 -14.66 -43.37
CA TYR A 754 -4.06 -15.72 -42.46
C TYR A 754 -5.22 -16.19 -41.60
N SER A 755 -5.26 -17.48 -41.28
CA SER A 755 -6.22 -18.03 -40.32
C SER A 755 -6.02 -17.43 -38.93
N SER A 756 -7.10 -17.35 -38.14
CA SER A 756 -7.07 -16.97 -36.72
C SER A 756 -7.37 -18.15 -35.78
N ARG A 757 -7.49 -19.38 -36.31
CA ARG A 757 -7.68 -20.59 -35.49
C ARG A 757 -6.53 -20.82 -34.51
N VAL A 758 -6.82 -21.35 -33.33
CA VAL A 758 -5.81 -21.86 -32.38
C VAL A 758 -5.94 -23.37 -32.25
N GLN A 759 -4.89 -24.04 -31.79
CA GLN A 759 -4.79 -25.50 -31.73
C GLN A 759 -5.04 -26.08 -30.33
N ALA A 760 -5.06 -25.24 -29.29
CA ALA A 760 -5.41 -25.64 -27.92
C ALA A 760 -5.85 -24.40 -27.12
N VAL A 761 -6.82 -24.54 -26.23
CA VAL A 761 -7.31 -23.43 -25.38
C VAL A 761 -7.24 -23.80 -23.91
N CYS A 762 -6.66 -22.92 -23.10
CA CYS A 762 -6.74 -22.99 -21.63
C CYS A 762 -7.53 -21.79 -21.11
N ASP A 763 -8.76 -22.03 -20.65
CA ASP A 763 -9.64 -21.03 -20.06
C ASP A 763 -9.57 -21.10 -18.53
N TRP A 764 -9.11 -20.01 -17.90
CA TRP A 764 -9.18 -19.84 -16.46
C TRP A 764 -10.38 -18.97 -16.09
N PHE A 765 -11.42 -19.61 -15.56
CA PHE A 765 -12.62 -18.97 -14.98
C PHE A 765 -13.23 -17.86 -15.85
N GLY A 766 -13.30 -18.09 -17.16
CA GLY A 766 -13.93 -17.18 -18.11
C GLY A 766 -15.47 -17.19 -18.01
N PRO A 767 -16.13 -16.02 -18.06
CA PRO A 767 -17.58 -15.96 -18.24
C PRO A 767 -17.95 -16.33 -19.68
N THR A 768 -19.10 -16.98 -19.91
CA THR A 768 -19.57 -17.38 -21.25
C THR A 768 -20.98 -16.89 -21.56
N ASP A 769 -22.00 -17.36 -20.84
CA ASP A 769 -23.38 -16.91 -20.97
C ASP A 769 -23.71 -15.87 -19.89
N PHE A 770 -23.53 -14.60 -20.27
CA PHE A 770 -23.78 -13.44 -19.40
C PHE A 770 -25.22 -13.40 -18.87
N LEU A 771 -26.19 -13.90 -19.65
CA LEU A 771 -27.61 -13.80 -19.31
C LEU A 771 -28.03 -14.72 -18.16
N GLN A 772 -27.13 -15.61 -17.72
CA GLN A 772 -27.37 -16.57 -16.65
C GLN A 772 -26.48 -16.30 -15.42
N MET A 773 -25.63 -15.28 -15.41
CA MET A 773 -24.65 -15.13 -14.33
C MET A 773 -25.29 -14.84 -12.97
N ASP A 774 -26.21 -13.88 -12.87
CA ASP A 774 -26.86 -13.53 -11.59
C ASP A 774 -27.65 -14.69 -10.98
N LYS A 775 -28.35 -15.46 -11.82
CA LYS A 775 -29.12 -16.63 -11.38
C LYS A 775 -28.23 -17.71 -10.72
N HIS A 776 -26.96 -17.76 -11.08
CA HIS A 776 -26.02 -18.78 -10.63
C HIS A 776 -24.92 -18.23 -9.73
N ALA A 777 -24.98 -16.95 -9.36
CA ALA A 777 -24.05 -16.33 -8.43
C ALA A 777 -24.15 -16.98 -7.04
N LEU A 778 -23.01 -17.16 -6.38
CA LEU A 778 -22.96 -17.69 -5.03
C LEU A 778 -23.59 -16.69 -4.04
N GLU A 779 -24.20 -17.19 -2.97
CA GLU A 779 -24.75 -16.35 -1.91
C GLU A 779 -23.68 -15.41 -1.32
N GLY A 780 -23.96 -14.10 -1.31
CA GLY A 780 -23.01 -13.07 -0.89
C GLY A 780 -22.14 -12.48 -2.01
N SER A 781 -22.36 -12.89 -3.27
CA SER A 781 -21.74 -12.25 -4.44
C SER A 781 -22.17 -10.78 -4.50
N ARG A 782 -21.20 -9.87 -4.68
CA ARG A 782 -21.44 -8.42 -4.63
C ARG A 782 -21.61 -7.77 -6.00
N LEU A 783 -21.32 -8.50 -7.07
CA LEU A 783 -21.51 -8.02 -8.44
C LEU A 783 -22.87 -8.50 -8.94
N THR A 784 -23.68 -7.55 -9.39
CA THR A 784 -24.92 -7.81 -10.14
C THR A 784 -24.59 -7.72 -11.63
N HIS A 785 -24.56 -8.86 -12.31
CA HIS A 785 -24.21 -8.97 -13.72
C HIS A 785 -25.29 -8.41 -14.66
N ASP A 786 -26.55 -8.40 -14.24
CA ASP A 786 -27.65 -7.79 -14.99
C ASP A 786 -27.66 -6.25 -14.88
N ASP A 787 -26.83 -5.67 -14.01
CA ASP A 787 -26.73 -4.23 -13.84
C ASP A 787 -26.27 -3.56 -15.16
N PRO A 788 -26.89 -2.44 -15.59
CA PRO A 788 -26.47 -1.68 -16.77
C PRO A 788 -24.99 -1.26 -16.80
N LYS A 789 -24.34 -1.20 -15.64
CA LYS A 789 -22.92 -0.83 -15.45
C LYS A 789 -22.03 -2.04 -15.16
N SER A 790 -22.57 -3.26 -15.23
CA SER A 790 -21.78 -4.49 -15.10
C SER A 790 -20.71 -4.59 -16.21
N PRO A 791 -19.61 -5.32 -15.99
CA PRO A 791 -18.61 -5.55 -17.04
C PRO A 791 -19.20 -6.06 -18.36
N GLU A 792 -20.18 -6.95 -18.28
CA GLU A 792 -20.87 -7.57 -19.41
C GLU A 792 -21.76 -6.54 -20.14
N SER A 793 -22.51 -5.72 -19.39
CA SER A 793 -23.33 -4.64 -19.96
C SER A 793 -22.47 -3.59 -20.65
N LEU A 794 -21.35 -3.19 -20.04
CA LEU A 794 -20.40 -2.26 -20.66
C LEU A 794 -19.73 -2.85 -21.90
N LEU A 795 -19.43 -4.15 -21.89
CA LEU A 795 -18.87 -4.85 -23.05
C LEU A 795 -19.82 -4.77 -24.24
N VAL A 796 -21.12 -5.03 -24.06
CA VAL A 796 -22.09 -5.03 -25.17
C VAL A 796 -22.73 -3.66 -25.44
N GLY A 797 -22.40 -2.64 -24.65
CA GLY A 797 -22.88 -1.27 -24.80
C GLY A 797 -24.22 -0.95 -24.13
N GLY A 798 -24.75 -1.82 -23.28
CA GLY A 798 -25.98 -1.57 -22.52
C GLY A 798 -26.51 -2.78 -21.74
N PRO A 799 -27.65 -2.64 -21.04
CA PRO A 799 -28.16 -3.64 -20.10
C PRO A 799 -28.42 -5.00 -20.76
N ILE A 800 -27.66 -6.03 -20.39
CA ILE A 800 -27.65 -7.35 -21.08
C ILE A 800 -29.01 -8.06 -21.11
N GLN A 801 -29.92 -7.80 -20.17
CA GLN A 801 -31.25 -8.42 -20.17
C GLN A 801 -32.25 -7.73 -21.12
N LYS A 802 -31.97 -6.50 -21.59
CA LYS A 802 -32.91 -5.69 -22.39
C LYS A 802 -32.57 -5.72 -23.88
N LYS A 803 -33.59 -5.62 -24.75
CA LYS A 803 -33.37 -5.40 -26.19
C LYS A 803 -32.81 -3.97 -26.43
N PRO A 804 -31.89 -3.75 -27.39
CA PRO A 804 -31.29 -4.75 -28.28
C PRO A 804 -30.07 -5.50 -27.67
N TYR A 805 -29.56 -5.07 -26.53
CA TYR A 805 -28.31 -5.57 -25.91
C TYR A 805 -28.33 -7.05 -25.56
N ARG A 806 -29.50 -7.63 -25.27
CA ARG A 806 -29.68 -9.07 -25.09
C ARG A 806 -29.22 -9.89 -26.30
N SER A 807 -29.44 -9.38 -27.51
CA SER A 807 -28.94 -10.04 -28.73
C SER A 807 -27.42 -9.89 -28.85
N ALA A 808 -26.86 -8.75 -28.45
CA ALA A 808 -25.41 -8.55 -28.41
C ALA A 808 -24.72 -9.43 -27.36
N ALA A 809 -25.33 -9.61 -26.18
CA ALA A 809 -24.86 -10.55 -25.15
C ALA A 809 -24.84 -11.99 -25.66
N ARG A 810 -25.85 -12.42 -26.42
CA ARG A 810 -25.86 -13.74 -27.08
C ARG A 810 -24.76 -13.86 -28.13
N LYS A 811 -24.51 -12.81 -28.92
CA LYS A 811 -23.39 -12.79 -29.87
C LYS A 811 -22.03 -12.87 -29.16
N ALA A 812 -21.94 -12.34 -27.95
CA ALA A 812 -20.77 -12.38 -27.09
C ALA A 812 -20.68 -13.65 -26.22
N ASP A 813 -21.46 -14.69 -26.50
CA ASP A 813 -21.35 -16.00 -25.86
C ASP A 813 -20.55 -16.98 -26.76
N PRO A 814 -19.35 -17.44 -26.34
CA PRO A 814 -18.53 -18.34 -27.15
C PRO A 814 -19.19 -19.71 -27.38
N ILE A 815 -20.16 -20.12 -26.56
CA ILE A 815 -20.90 -21.38 -26.71
C ILE A 815 -21.67 -21.42 -28.04
N THR A 816 -22.12 -20.26 -28.51
CA THR A 816 -22.89 -20.10 -29.76
C THR A 816 -22.15 -20.60 -31.00
N TYR A 817 -20.81 -20.61 -30.95
CA TYR A 817 -19.96 -20.94 -32.10
C TYR A 817 -19.34 -22.33 -32.00
N VAL A 818 -19.64 -23.10 -30.96
CA VAL A 818 -19.02 -24.41 -30.74
C VAL A 818 -19.31 -25.35 -31.91
N THR A 819 -18.25 -25.92 -32.48
CA THR A 819 -18.34 -26.96 -33.52
C THR A 819 -17.48 -28.17 -33.16
N LYS A 820 -17.72 -29.30 -33.82
CA LYS A 820 -16.91 -30.52 -33.63
C LYS A 820 -15.44 -30.34 -34.02
N ASP A 821 -15.14 -29.32 -34.84
CA ASP A 821 -13.80 -29.08 -35.38
C ASP A 821 -12.97 -28.17 -34.47
N ASP A 822 -13.53 -27.68 -33.36
CA ASP A 822 -12.85 -26.80 -32.39
C ASP A 822 -11.64 -27.50 -31.72
N PRO A 823 -10.62 -26.73 -31.30
CA PRO A 823 -9.43 -27.31 -30.66
C PRO A 823 -9.76 -27.92 -29.29
N PRO A 824 -8.88 -28.75 -28.70
CA PRO A 824 -9.03 -29.20 -27.33
C PRO A 824 -9.07 -28.04 -26.32
N PHE A 825 -9.82 -28.22 -25.24
CA PHE A 825 -9.98 -27.25 -24.14
C PHE A 825 -9.57 -27.83 -22.78
N LEU A 826 -8.81 -27.04 -22.03
CA LEU A 826 -8.69 -27.16 -20.58
C LEU A 826 -9.38 -25.96 -19.92
N ILE A 827 -10.36 -26.23 -19.07
CA ILE A 827 -11.11 -25.22 -18.34
C ILE A 827 -10.82 -25.39 -16.86
N MET A 828 -10.43 -24.32 -16.17
CA MET A 828 -10.16 -24.32 -14.73
C MET A 828 -10.97 -23.27 -13.99
N HIS A 829 -11.62 -23.65 -12.90
CA HIS A 829 -12.50 -22.73 -12.16
C HIS A 829 -12.56 -23.09 -10.68
N GLY A 830 -12.57 -22.10 -9.80
CA GLY A 830 -12.74 -22.30 -8.36
C GLY A 830 -14.21 -22.47 -7.96
N ASP A 831 -14.53 -23.38 -7.04
CA ASP A 831 -15.93 -23.59 -6.60
C ASP A 831 -16.44 -22.57 -5.57
N LYS A 832 -15.59 -21.62 -5.15
CA LYS A 832 -15.91 -20.46 -4.31
C LYS A 832 -15.71 -19.14 -5.04
N ASP A 833 -15.76 -19.15 -6.37
CA ASP A 833 -15.67 -17.93 -7.16
C ASP A 833 -16.93 -17.06 -6.99
N MET A 834 -16.78 -15.99 -6.20
CA MET A 834 -17.83 -15.00 -5.90
C MET A 834 -17.97 -13.91 -6.97
N LEU A 835 -17.18 -13.97 -8.05
CA LEU A 835 -17.19 -12.97 -9.12
C LEU A 835 -17.68 -13.54 -10.46
N VAL A 836 -17.20 -14.70 -10.86
CA VAL A 836 -17.70 -15.42 -12.03
C VAL A 836 -18.25 -16.75 -11.53
N PRO A 837 -19.54 -17.04 -11.72
CA PRO A 837 -20.09 -18.31 -11.28
C PRO A 837 -19.42 -19.51 -11.97
N LEU A 838 -19.06 -20.55 -11.20
CA LEU A 838 -18.55 -21.83 -11.73
C LEU A 838 -19.42 -22.38 -12.87
N HIS A 839 -20.72 -22.16 -12.79
CA HIS A 839 -21.71 -22.52 -13.80
C HIS A 839 -21.29 -22.11 -15.24
N GLN A 840 -20.60 -20.99 -15.41
CA GLN A 840 -20.13 -20.52 -16.72
C GLN A 840 -19.16 -21.52 -17.37
N SER A 841 -18.18 -22.01 -16.62
CA SER A 841 -17.27 -23.04 -17.10
C SER A 841 -17.96 -24.40 -17.31
N GLU A 842 -18.97 -24.72 -16.50
CA GLU A 842 -19.78 -25.93 -16.70
C GLU A 842 -20.60 -25.87 -18.00
N LEU A 843 -21.18 -24.71 -18.34
CA LEU A 843 -21.91 -24.50 -19.59
C LEU A 843 -21.01 -24.70 -20.80
N LEU A 844 -19.84 -24.07 -20.80
CA LEU A 844 -18.86 -24.22 -21.88
C LEU A 844 -18.40 -25.66 -22.04
N TYR A 845 -18.03 -26.31 -20.92
CA TYR A 845 -17.61 -27.71 -20.92
C TYR A 845 -18.69 -28.64 -21.49
N LYS A 846 -19.94 -28.48 -21.07
CA LYS A 846 -21.08 -29.28 -21.58
C LYS A 846 -21.29 -29.07 -23.08
N ALA A 847 -21.20 -27.83 -23.57
CA ALA A 847 -21.34 -27.54 -24.99
C ALA A 847 -20.24 -28.19 -25.84
N LEU A 848 -18.98 -28.06 -25.42
CA LEU A 848 -17.82 -28.68 -26.08
C LEU A 848 -17.94 -30.21 -26.11
N LYS A 849 -18.27 -30.83 -24.98
CA LYS A 849 -18.48 -32.28 -24.90
C LYS A 849 -19.63 -32.75 -25.79
N LYS A 850 -20.73 -32.00 -25.86
CA LYS A 850 -21.88 -32.32 -26.73
C LYS A 850 -21.49 -32.26 -28.21
N ALA A 851 -20.62 -31.34 -28.60
CA ALA A 851 -20.11 -31.24 -29.97
C ALA A 851 -19.01 -32.27 -30.31
N GLY A 852 -18.57 -33.09 -29.34
CA GLY A 852 -17.52 -34.08 -29.54
C GLY A 852 -16.09 -33.53 -29.41
N VAL A 853 -15.93 -32.31 -28.90
CA VAL A 853 -14.61 -31.68 -28.69
C VAL A 853 -13.93 -32.29 -27.47
N GLU A 854 -12.62 -32.49 -27.54
CA GLU A 854 -11.81 -32.87 -26.38
C GLU A 854 -11.81 -31.72 -25.36
N ALA A 855 -12.47 -31.91 -24.22
CA ALA A 855 -12.52 -30.91 -23.17
C ALA A 855 -12.30 -31.56 -21.80
N ARG A 856 -11.62 -30.83 -20.90
CA ARG A 856 -11.49 -31.16 -19.47
C ARG A 856 -11.88 -29.94 -18.65
N LEU A 857 -12.79 -30.12 -17.70
CA LEU A 857 -13.08 -29.14 -16.65
C LEU A 857 -12.41 -29.59 -15.35
N HIS A 858 -11.56 -28.74 -14.78
CA HIS A 858 -10.95 -28.94 -13.48
C HIS A 858 -11.50 -27.90 -12.49
N ILE A 859 -12.18 -28.39 -11.47
CA ILE A 859 -12.78 -27.57 -10.41
C ILE A 859 -11.81 -27.56 -9.23
N VAL A 860 -11.27 -26.38 -8.90
CA VAL A 860 -10.34 -26.22 -7.78
C VAL A 860 -11.13 -26.01 -6.50
N LYS A 861 -11.18 -27.02 -5.64
CA LYS A 861 -11.98 -26.97 -4.41
C LYS A 861 -11.48 -25.90 -3.45
N GLY A 862 -12.41 -25.11 -2.91
CA GLY A 862 -12.13 -24.01 -1.98
C GLY A 862 -11.63 -22.73 -2.65
N ALA A 863 -11.29 -22.76 -3.94
CA ALA A 863 -10.71 -21.60 -4.60
C ALA A 863 -11.76 -20.54 -5.00
N GLY A 864 -11.41 -19.27 -4.80
CA GLY A 864 -12.17 -18.13 -5.32
C GLY A 864 -11.65 -17.61 -6.67
N HIS A 865 -12.11 -16.40 -7.07
CA HIS A 865 -11.67 -15.77 -8.32
C HIS A 865 -10.15 -15.59 -8.37
N GLY A 866 -9.52 -16.07 -9.44
CA GLY A 866 -8.05 -16.15 -9.53
C GLY A 866 -7.43 -17.46 -9.05
N LEU A 867 -8.25 -18.46 -8.73
CA LEU A 867 -7.86 -19.78 -8.22
C LEU A 867 -7.07 -19.72 -6.90
N ARG A 868 -7.34 -18.73 -6.05
CA ARG A 868 -6.67 -18.54 -4.75
C ARG A 868 -7.48 -19.16 -3.61
N GLY A 869 -6.77 -19.66 -2.60
CA GLY A 869 -7.37 -20.21 -1.39
C GLY A 869 -7.94 -21.62 -1.54
N GLY A 870 -7.72 -22.27 -2.69
CA GLY A 870 -8.12 -23.65 -2.92
C GLY A 870 -7.06 -24.68 -2.53
N GLU A 871 -7.42 -25.94 -2.72
CA GLU A 871 -6.60 -27.11 -2.37
C GLU A 871 -5.29 -27.25 -3.16
N MET A 872 -5.21 -26.64 -4.35
CA MET A 872 -4.03 -26.70 -5.22
C MET A 872 -3.23 -25.40 -5.18
N SER A 873 -1.91 -25.55 -5.25
CA SER A 873 -0.96 -24.44 -5.34
C SER A 873 -0.99 -23.77 -6.72
N SER A 874 -0.45 -22.56 -6.81
CA SER A 874 -0.33 -21.85 -8.09
C SER A 874 0.59 -22.56 -9.09
N GLU A 875 1.57 -23.30 -8.59
CA GLU A 875 2.52 -24.10 -9.36
C GLU A 875 1.84 -25.34 -9.94
N GLU A 876 1.08 -26.08 -9.13
CA GLU A 876 0.34 -27.27 -9.60
C GLU A 876 -0.68 -26.93 -10.70
N LEU A 877 -1.38 -25.80 -10.56
CA LEU A 877 -2.30 -25.30 -11.57
C LEU A 877 -1.58 -24.85 -12.85
N PHE A 878 -0.39 -24.27 -12.73
CA PHE A 878 0.44 -23.93 -13.88
C PHE A 878 0.92 -25.19 -14.61
N GLU A 879 1.44 -26.19 -13.89
CA GLU A 879 1.91 -27.45 -14.47
C GLU A 879 0.77 -28.18 -15.20
N MET A 880 -0.45 -28.18 -14.67
CA MET A 880 -1.62 -28.76 -15.36
C MET A 880 -1.90 -28.09 -16.71
N ALA A 881 -1.82 -26.76 -16.79
CA ALA A 881 -1.96 -26.04 -18.06
C ALA A 881 -0.78 -26.30 -19.00
N ALA A 882 0.43 -26.33 -18.45
CA ALA A 882 1.64 -26.57 -19.21
C ALA A 882 1.65 -27.95 -19.86
N ASP A 883 1.28 -28.99 -19.11
CA ASP A 883 1.17 -30.37 -19.60
C ASP A 883 0.10 -30.51 -20.68
N PHE A 884 -1.03 -29.80 -20.52
CA PHE A 884 -2.05 -29.72 -21.56
C PHE A 884 -1.50 -29.13 -22.86
N PHE A 885 -0.78 -28.01 -22.80
CA PHE A 885 -0.17 -27.43 -24.00
C PHE A 885 0.93 -28.32 -24.60
N ASP A 886 1.73 -29.00 -23.77
CA ASP A 886 2.75 -29.95 -24.24
C ASP A 886 2.10 -31.10 -25.01
N LYS A 887 1.04 -31.70 -24.44
CA LYS A 887 0.28 -32.78 -25.09
C LYS A 887 -0.25 -32.39 -26.46
N HIS A 888 -0.74 -31.16 -26.63
CA HIS A 888 -1.43 -30.77 -27.87
C HIS A 888 -0.54 -30.02 -28.87
N LEU A 889 0.56 -29.40 -28.43
CA LEU A 889 1.40 -28.54 -29.28
C LEU A 889 2.85 -29.02 -29.43
N LYS A 890 3.30 -30.07 -28.73
CA LYS A 890 4.65 -30.65 -28.97
C LYS A 890 4.63 -31.97 -29.70
N THR A 891 3.54 -32.72 -29.67
CA THR A 891 3.41 -33.94 -30.47
C THR A 891 3.24 -33.58 -31.95
N ARG A 892 4.24 -33.89 -32.79
CA ARG A 892 4.09 -33.83 -34.25
C ARG A 892 3.07 -34.89 -34.68
N LYS A 893 1.87 -34.49 -35.10
CA LYS A 893 1.02 -35.38 -35.90
C LYS A 893 1.71 -35.55 -37.25
N VAL A 894 2.25 -36.74 -37.53
CA VAL A 894 2.74 -37.13 -38.85
C VAL A 894 1.54 -37.07 -39.80
N LYS A 895 1.56 -36.16 -40.77
CA LYS A 895 0.63 -36.18 -41.90
C LYS A 895 1.07 -37.33 -42.81
N VAL A 896 0.25 -38.37 -42.89
CA VAL A 896 0.30 -39.30 -44.03
C VAL A 896 -0.40 -38.58 -45.18
N GLU A 897 0.35 -38.05 -46.13
CA GLU A 897 -0.21 -37.52 -47.38
C GLU A 897 -0.39 -38.68 -48.36
N SER A 898 -1.65 -38.99 -48.69
CA SER A 898 -2.00 -39.87 -49.80
C SER A 898 -1.71 -39.15 -51.11
N SER A 899 -0.64 -39.56 -51.79
CA SER A 899 -0.32 -39.09 -53.15
C SER A 899 -1.18 -39.84 -54.17
N GLU A 900 -2.24 -39.21 -54.68
CA GLU A 900 -2.76 -39.53 -56.01
C GLU A 900 -1.97 -38.70 -57.02
N ALA A 901 -1.08 -39.36 -57.76
CA ALA A 901 -0.45 -38.80 -58.96
C ALA A 901 -0.89 -39.64 -60.17
N HIS A 902 -1.85 -39.11 -60.93
CA HIS A 902 -2.00 -39.44 -62.34
C HIS A 902 -0.82 -38.81 -63.11
N GLY A 903 -0.10 -39.61 -63.89
CA GLY A 903 1.00 -39.15 -64.72
C GLY A 903 1.66 -40.30 -65.46
N SER A 904 1.15 -40.60 -66.65
CA SER A 904 1.57 -41.67 -67.53
C SER A 904 3.06 -41.62 -67.91
N LEU A 905 3.69 -42.78 -68.01
CA LEU A 905 4.93 -42.98 -68.74
C LEU A 905 4.76 -44.23 -69.61
N THR A 906 4.52 -44.02 -70.90
CA THR A 906 4.66 -45.06 -71.92
C THR A 906 5.92 -44.76 -72.70
N LEU A 907 6.88 -45.69 -72.66
CA LEU A 907 7.95 -45.78 -73.63
C LEU A 907 7.60 -46.96 -74.55
N ARG A 908 7.59 -46.66 -75.85
CA ARG A 908 7.15 -47.44 -77.03
C ARG A 908 5.69 -47.30 -77.41
#